data_AF-A0A3D8ID23-F1
#
_entry.id   AF-A0A3D8ID23-F1
#
_cell.length_a   1.000
_cell.length_b   1.000
_cell.length_c   1.000
_cell.angle_alpha   90.00
_cell.angle_beta   90.00
_cell.angle_gamma   90.00
#
_symmetry.space_group_name_H-M   'P 1'
#
loop_
_entity.id
_entity.type
_entity.pdbx_description
1 polymer ?
#
loop_
_entity_poly.entity_id
_entity_poly.type
_entity_poly.pdbx_seq_one_letter_code
_entity_poly.pdbx_strand_id
1 'polypeptide(L)'
;MPQNQENNQVIQLDDNFGVLDDILKKEPQESKPQNKIEKLLEFFNQHKKISVILAVLFGFFILGFIFLIGLVLTREVQPPQTQTNALPPIDFSIKKGEDIITDAENLEALIKKANFLYTNGNKLEALDLYNKISNYSEGLSNYNLGVAQMEEKSYLEALNSFQKAIDLGEDRVISSLNAAICSLYLQEPLKYRYYLQLAQTYLPKTGNLPIYSYLYALTNFYLGNYLEAFSSLIHPSSDYYQEETNQLLATMYAYFNNNYKAIDALNRNSTDPKTWFNLALLYARIGDYNEANKLLTQSIDTFGSTLESDIALMLVKLQLTEYSQAARLANKYSQNQEALDRNPYPIQITLRDDFFNIDVAQKRFWDNFIGQKLNAYNVLFYFASYKVFDAKEAFNVIQEGGINIRIENLQEAKEILLRGQTISRMNRNIANAILETLNGNIRNANALLLEVVNAYPNHSILHYNLGLNYAQMGNFDAAYQHFLRSFHLNPKDLYAGIFALITAKLTYRDTGRLESEIGREIVNFQGNAEEQEFIQALLNFARDGIPTPLQSLENKEDNVAIYYALDFAQGVQMNNQTLLVKSAEGLKRLYPNDPISNLLSLLAINYQDEPKSLALKLQNYYQDPKINRDSIYYGASVVREMYIEVAHIIGTLHYVQQDLDMRLITEQKDARGVIQALALTYLYLQEFEKSFTLYNSLIDDFKEQDTQTLFLGAVAAIGAGHIENASTLLQLSKLEAPTNYETRIANGILFLQEKNFSAAASQFTTIAASKLRSKYFDFKINTQQILQNP
;
A
#
# COMPACT_ATOMS: atom_id res chain seq x y z
N MET A 1 54.63 -25.08 34.17
CA MET A 1 56.05 -24.66 34.11
C MET A 1 56.67 -25.26 32.86
N PRO A 2 57.53 -24.52 32.14
CA PRO A 2 57.30 -23.19 31.52
C PRO A 2 57.89 -23.17 30.07
N GLN A 3 57.83 -22.14 29.22
CA GLN A 3 58.23 -20.71 29.30
C GLN A 3 57.50 -19.94 28.17
N ASN A 4 56.77 -18.85 28.43
CA ASN A 4 57.20 -17.44 28.64
C ASN A 4 57.80 -16.74 27.40
N GLN A 5 57.12 -15.73 26.86
CA GLN A 5 57.47 -14.32 27.08
C GLN A 5 56.42 -13.34 26.52
N GLU A 6 55.98 -12.43 27.40
CA GLU A 6 55.26 -11.18 27.11
C GLU A 6 56.21 -10.13 26.48
N ASN A 7 55.67 -9.18 25.71
CA ASN A 7 55.92 -7.75 25.96
C ASN A 7 55.02 -6.80 25.13
N ASN A 8 54.46 -5.83 25.84
CA ASN A 8 53.80 -4.61 25.36
C ASN A 8 54.77 -3.66 24.62
N GLN A 9 54.27 -2.82 23.69
CA GLN A 9 54.27 -1.34 23.77
C GLN A 9 54.17 -0.62 22.39
N VAL A 10 53.16 0.25 22.28
CA VAL A 10 53.19 1.68 21.87
C VAL A 10 53.73 2.13 20.48
N ILE A 11 52.78 2.65 19.67
CA ILE A 11 52.75 3.87 18.81
C ILE A 11 54.08 4.42 18.21
N GLN A 12 54.19 4.49 16.87
CA GLN A 12 54.62 5.71 16.15
C GLN A 12 54.29 5.72 14.65
N LEU A 13 53.85 6.90 14.20
CA LEU A 13 53.58 7.34 12.83
C LEU A 13 54.88 7.41 12.03
N ASP A 14 54.83 7.00 10.76
CA ASP A 14 55.77 7.47 9.75
C ASP A 14 55.09 8.60 8.97
N ASP A 15 55.42 9.81 9.41
CA ASP A 15 55.12 11.08 8.76
C ASP A 15 56.08 11.23 7.56
N ASN A 16 55.61 11.01 6.33
CA ASN A 16 56.04 11.81 5.19
C ASN A 16 55.25 11.54 3.90
N PHE A 17 54.50 12.59 3.53
CA PHE A 17 54.52 13.22 2.21
C PHE A 17 53.88 12.52 1.00
N GLY A 18 52.76 13.08 0.53
CA GLY A 18 52.47 13.14 -0.92
C GLY A 18 51.05 12.90 -1.42
N VAL A 19 50.00 13.50 -0.84
CA VAL A 19 48.58 13.39 -1.29
C VAL A 19 48.31 14.06 -2.67
N LEU A 20 49.33 14.34 -3.49
CA LEU A 20 49.15 15.01 -4.78
C LEU A 20 49.64 14.24 -6.02
N ASP A 21 50.24 13.05 -5.88
CA ASP A 21 50.68 12.27 -7.05
C ASP A 21 49.80 11.06 -7.41
N ASP A 22 48.92 10.59 -6.52
CA ASP A 22 48.03 9.44 -6.79
C ASP A 22 46.70 9.81 -7.48
N ILE A 23 46.41 11.10 -7.67
CA ILE A 23 45.23 11.55 -8.43
C ILE A 23 45.44 11.39 -9.96
N LEU A 24 46.66 11.11 -10.43
CA LEU A 24 46.97 11.12 -11.87
C LEU A 24 47.43 9.78 -12.47
N LYS A 25 47.33 8.65 -11.74
CA LYS A 25 47.54 7.33 -12.35
C LYS A 25 46.36 6.39 -12.09
N LYS A 26 45.40 6.45 -13.00
CA LYS A 26 44.46 5.35 -13.26
C LYS A 26 45.25 4.12 -13.66
N GLU A 27 45.41 3.16 -12.75
CA GLU A 27 45.48 1.77 -13.18
C GLU A 27 44.06 1.28 -13.56
N PRO A 28 43.92 0.43 -14.58
CA PRO A 28 42.61 0.08 -15.14
C PRO A 28 41.85 -0.82 -14.17
N GLN A 29 40.60 -0.45 -13.87
CA GLN A 29 39.62 -1.38 -13.30
C GLN A 29 39.49 -2.60 -14.23
N GLU A 30 39.49 -3.80 -13.65
CA GLU A 30 39.08 -5.01 -14.37
C GLU A 30 37.67 -4.79 -14.94
N SER A 31 37.57 -4.91 -16.26
CA SER A 31 36.33 -4.73 -17.00
C SER A 31 35.30 -5.78 -16.60
N LYS A 32 34.12 -5.32 -16.16
CA LYS A 32 32.91 -6.14 -16.14
C LYS A 32 32.78 -6.88 -17.49
N PRO A 33 32.37 -8.16 -17.52
CA PRO A 33 32.21 -8.88 -18.77
C PRO A 33 31.18 -8.15 -19.64
N GLN A 34 31.64 -7.63 -20.78
CA GLN A 34 30.81 -6.89 -21.73
C GLN A 34 29.59 -7.71 -22.14
N ASN A 35 28.40 -7.12 -22.02
CA ASN A 35 27.17 -7.71 -22.53
C ASN A 35 27.27 -7.82 -24.07
N LYS A 36 26.56 -8.79 -24.68
CA LYS A 36 26.56 -9.02 -26.13
C LYS A 36 26.27 -7.75 -26.95
N ILE A 37 25.49 -6.82 -26.38
CA ILE A 37 25.14 -5.53 -27.00
C ILE A 37 26.36 -4.59 -27.06
N GLU A 38 27.19 -4.55 -26.03
CA GLU A 38 28.38 -3.70 -25.98
C GLU A 38 29.45 -4.19 -26.96
N LYS A 39 29.65 -5.51 -27.08
CA LYS A 39 30.52 -6.09 -28.12
C LYS A 39 30.06 -5.76 -29.53
N LEU A 40 28.75 -5.72 -29.75
CA LEU A 40 28.16 -5.34 -31.04
C LEU A 40 28.41 -3.86 -31.36
N LEU A 41 28.20 -2.98 -30.38
CA LEU A 41 28.43 -1.55 -30.51
C LEU A 41 29.91 -1.23 -30.74
N GLU A 42 30.81 -1.93 -30.05
CA GLU A 42 32.25 -1.76 -30.21
C GLU A 42 32.73 -2.24 -31.59
N PHE A 43 32.20 -3.37 -32.10
CA PHE A 43 32.45 -3.85 -33.46
C PHE A 43 32.03 -2.80 -34.53
N PHE A 44 30.84 -2.21 -34.38
CA PHE A 44 30.38 -1.16 -35.30
C PHE A 44 31.18 0.14 -35.18
N ASN A 45 31.71 0.46 -33.99
CA ASN A 45 32.57 1.63 -33.78
C ASN A 45 33.98 1.43 -34.36
N GLN A 46 34.55 0.22 -34.27
CA GLN A 46 35.88 -0.08 -34.82
C GLN A 46 35.87 -0.27 -36.34
N HIS A 47 34.78 -0.78 -36.91
CA HIS A 47 34.67 -1.06 -38.34
C HIS A 47 33.73 -0.11 -39.09
N LYS A 48 33.82 1.20 -38.82
CA LYS A 48 32.93 2.24 -39.42
C LYS A 48 32.63 2.07 -40.91
N LYS A 49 33.61 1.66 -41.74
CA LYS A 49 33.38 1.40 -43.18
C LYS A 49 32.44 0.21 -43.42
N ILE A 50 32.59 -0.88 -42.68
CA ILE A 50 31.73 -2.07 -42.73
C ILE A 50 30.37 -1.75 -42.10
N SER A 51 30.32 -0.94 -41.04
CA SER A 51 29.10 -0.47 -40.38
C SER A 51 28.22 0.33 -41.33
N VAL A 52 28.81 1.24 -42.12
CA VAL A 52 28.09 2.00 -43.16
C VAL A 52 27.58 1.08 -44.25
N ILE A 53 28.37 0.09 -44.69
CA ILE A 53 27.93 -0.89 -45.69
C ILE A 53 26.77 -1.75 -45.17
N LEU A 54 26.83 -2.20 -43.91
CA LEU A 54 25.77 -2.97 -43.25
C LEU A 54 24.52 -2.14 -43.01
N ALA A 55 24.66 -0.86 -42.62
CA ALA A 55 23.53 0.05 -42.47
C ALA A 55 22.85 0.36 -43.80
N VAL A 56 23.63 0.53 -44.88
CA VAL A 56 23.11 0.70 -46.25
C VAL A 56 22.43 -0.59 -46.74
N LEU A 57 23.03 -1.76 -46.51
CA LEU A 57 22.41 -3.06 -46.83
C LEU A 57 21.12 -3.29 -46.04
N PHE A 58 21.10 -2.94 -44.75
CA PHE A 58 19.91 -3.02 -43.91
C PHE A 58 18.84 -2.03 -44.35
N GLY A 59 19.23 -0.82 -44.78
CA GLY A 59 18.33 0.15 -45.41
C GLY A 59 17.74 -0.37 -46.72
N PHE A 60 18.54 -1.00 -47.59
CA PHE A 60 18.04 -1.69 -48.78
C PHE A 60 17.15 -2.89 -48.45
N PHE A 61 17.43 -3.59 -47.34
CA PHE A 61 16.61 -4.69 -46.87
C PHE A 61 15.25 -4.20 -46.35
N ILE A 62 15.22 -3.10 -45.59
CA ILE A 62 13.99 -2.46 -45.14
C ILE A 62 13.21 -1.90 -46.33
N LEU A 63 13.87 -1.21 -47.27
CA LEU A 63 13.22 -0.72 -48.50
C LEU A 63 12.70 -1.88 -49.36
N GLY A 64 13.45 -2.97 -49.44
CA GLY A 64 13.02 -4.21 -50.10
C GLY A 64 11.84 -4.87 -49.38
N PHE A 65 11.81 -4.83 -48.05
CA PHE A 65 10.72 -5.35 -47.24
C PHE A 65 9.46 -4.48 -47.33
N ILE A 66 9.61 -3.15 -47.32
CA ILE A 66 8.52 -2.19 -47.57
C ILE A 66 8.02 -2.32 -49.01
N PHE A 67 8.91 -2.51 -49.99
CA PHE A 67 8.54 -2.75 -51.37
C PHE A 67 7.85 -4.11 -51.55
N LEU A 68 8.28 -5.15 -50.82
CA LEU A 68 7.61 -6.46 -50.75
C LEU A 68 6.23 -6.36 -50.10
N ILE A 69 6.10 -5.64 -48.98
CA ILE A 69 4.81 -5.35 -48.34
C ILE A 69 3.93 -4.53 -49.28
N GLY A 70 4.49 -3.53 -49.94
CA GLY A 70 3.82 -2.73 -50.97
C GLY A 70 3.35 -3.60 -52.14
N LEU A 71 4.17 -4.54 -52.62
CA LEU A 71 3.80 -5.54 -53.63
C LEU A 71 2.72 -6.52 -53.14
N VAL A 72 2.74 -6.89 -51.86
CA VAL A 72 1.72 -7.75 -51.24
C VAL A 72 0.39 -6.99 -51.06
N LEU A 73 0.44 -5.70 -50.76
CA LEU A 73 -0.72 -4.83 -50.53
C LEU A 73 -1.30 -4.22 -51.83
N THR A 74 -0.51 -4.10 -52.90
CA THR A 74 -0.96 -3.58 -54.21
C THR A 74 -1.25 -4.65 -55.25
N ARG A 75 -0.93 -5.92 -54.97
CA ARG A 75 -1.55 -7.03 -55.70
C ARG A 75 -3.02 -7.07 -55.31
N GLU A 76 -3.90 -6.65 -56.22
CA GLU A 76 -5.23 -7.23 -56.25
C GLU A 76 -5.06 -8.74 -56.31
N VAL A 77 -5.30 -9.38 -55.17
CA VAL A 77 -5.33 -10.83 -55.09
C VAL A 77 -6.61 -11.25 -55.79
N GLN A 78 -6.52 -11.44 -57.11
CA GLN A 78 -7.33 -12.50 -57.72
C GLN A 78 -6.90 -13.79 -57.03
N PRO A 79 -7.84 -14.53 -56.41
CA PRO A 79 -7.51 -15.70 -55.62
C PRO A 79 -6.74 -16.70 -56.49
N PRO A 80 -5.61 -17.25 -56.01
CA PRO A 80 -4.89 -18.26 -56.75
C PRO A 80 -5.79 -19.48 -56.93
N GLN A 81 -6.04 -19.82 -58.20
CA GLN A 81 -6.39 -21.18 -58.63
C GLN A 81 -5.18 -22.10 -58.38
N THR A 82 -4.85 -22.32 -57.12
CA THR A 82 -4.19 -23.55 -56.72
C THR A 82 -5.32 -24.57 -56.59
N GLN A 83 -5.22 -25.66 -57.35
CA GLN A 83 -5.76 -26.94 -56.93
C GLN A 83 -5.03 -27.36 -55.64
N THR A 84 -5.27 -26.63 -54.55
CA THR A 84 -5.35 -27.30 -53.27
C THR A 84 -6.55 -28.20 -53.43
N ASN A 85 -6.34 -29.51 -53.22
CA ASN A 85 -7.39 -30.33 -52.64
C ASN A 85 -7.66 -29.81 -51.22
N ALA A 86 -7.96 -28.52 -51.08
CA ALA A 86 -8.74 -28.02 -49.98
C ALA A 86 -10.08 -28.68 -50.25
N LEU A 87 -10.35 -29.73 -49.48
CA LEU A 87 -11.73 -30.08 -49.21
C LEU A 87 -12.43 -28.73 -48.97
N PRO A 88 -13.52 -28.41 -49.69
CA PRO A 88 -14.33 -27.25 -49.35
C PRO A 88 -14.58 -27.31 -47.82
N PRO A 89 -14.80 -26.17 -47.12
CA PRO A 89 -15.32 -26.26 -45.77
C PRO A 89 -16.40 -27.32 -45.82
N ILE A 90 -16.25 -28.39 -45.02
CA ILE A 90 -17.20 -29.50 -45.06
C ILE A 90 -18.54 -28.80 -44.92
N ASP A 91 -19.28 -28.75 -46.02
CA ASP A 91 -20.60 -28.18 -46.02
C ASP A 91 -21.36 -29.24 -45.27
N PHE A 92 -21.41 -29.09 -43.95
CA PHE A 92 -22.22 -29.91 -43.10
C PHE A 92 -23.63 -29.58 -43.55
N SER A 93 -24.11 -30.33 -44.54
CA SER A 93 -25.46 -30.24 -45.01
C SER A 93 -26.32 -30.72 -43.85
N ILE A 94 -26.76 -29.77 -43.02
CA ILE A 94 -27.67 -30.03 -41.92
C ILE A 94 -28.97 -30.48 -42.58
N LYS A 95 -29.25 -31.78 -42.53
CA LYS A 95 -30.53 -32.30 -42.98
C LYS A 95 -31.61 -31.63 -42.15
N LYS A 96 -32.62 -31.07 -42.83
CA LYS A 96 -33.84 -30.57 -42.18
C LYS A 96 -34.51 -31.75 -41.49
N GLY A 97 -34.30 -31.90 -40.18
CA GLY A 97 -34.97 -32.91 -39.38
C GLY A 97 -36.48 -32.64 -39.33
N GLU A 98 -37.25 -33.72 -39.24
CA GLU A 98 -38.70 -33.75 -39.16
C GLU A 98 -39.26 -32.97 -37.95
N ASP A 99 -40.57 -32.67 -37.99
CA ASP A 99 -41.30 -31.89 -36.99
C ASP A 99 -41.22 -32.54 -35.60
N ILE A 100 -41.00 -31.70 -34.57
CA ILE A 100 -40.71 -32.08 -33.18
C ILE A 100 -42.01 -32.38 -32.41
N ILE A 101 -42.04 -33.43 -31.58
CA ILE A 101 -43.12 -33.68 -30.61
C ILE A 101 -42.83 -32.86 -29.35
N THR A 102 -43.75 -31.99 -28.93
CA THR A 102 -43.47 -30.93 -27.94
C THR A 102 -43.93 -31.19 -26.50
N ASP A 103 -44.60 -32.32 -26.18
CA ASP A 103 -45.09 -32.65 -24.82
C ASP A 103 -45.44 -34.17 -24.67
N ALA A 104 -45.30 -34.72 -23.46
CA ALA A 104 -45.80 -36.03 -23.03
C ALA A 104 -47.33 -36.18 -23.12
N GLU A 105 -48.14 -35.13 -22.91
CA GLU A 105 -49.60 -35.15 -23.16
C GLU A 105 -49.91 -35.39 -24.65
N ASN A 106 -49.05 -34.91 -25.55
CA ASN A 106 -49.13 -35.19 -26.98
C ASN A 106 -48.66 -36.63 -27.30
N LEU A 107 -47.77 -37.23 -26.52
CA LEU A 107 -47.27 -38.60 -26.78
C LEU A 107 -48.40 -39.64 -26.64
N GLU A 108 -49.20 -39.57 -25.56
CA GLU A 108 -50.31 -40.50 -25.38
C GLU A 108 -51.42 -40.29 -26.44
N ALA A 109 -51.67 -39.04 -26.82
CA ALA A 109 -52.58 -38.70 -27.91
C ALA A 109 -52.07 -39.18 -29.28
N LEU A 110 -50.77 -39.08 -29.54
CA LEU A 110 -50.12 -39.57 -30.76
C LEU A 110 -50.10 -41.10 -30.82
N ILE A 111 -49.91 -41.79 -29.69
CA ILE A 111 -50.03 -43.26 -29.60
C ILE A 111 -51.47 -43.67 -29.88
N LYS A 112 -52.46 -43.01 -29.27
CA LYS A 112 -53.90 -43.27 -29.53
C LYS A 112 -54.24 -43.01 -31.01
N LYS A 113 -53.73 -41.93 -31.60
CA LYS A 113 -53.93 -41.58 -33.01
C LYS A 113 -53.25 -42.58 -33.96
N ALA A 114 -52.01 -42.97 -33.68
CA ALA A 114 -51.26 -43.98 -34.45
C ALA A 114 -52.00 -45.33 -34.42
N ASN A 115 -52.43 -45.76 -33.23
CA ASN A 115 -53.22 -46.97 -33.05
C ASN A 115 -54.55 -46.90 -33.84
N PHE A 116 -55.28 -45.78 -33.75
CA PHE A 116 -56.53 -45.58 -34.48
C PHE A 116 -56.33 -45.63 -36.01
N LEU A 117 -55.31 -44.95 -36.53
CA LEU A 117 -54.96 -44.95 -37.97
C LEU A 117 -54.55 -46.34 -38.45
N TYR A 118 -53.79 -47.09 -37.63
CA TYR A 118 -53.37 -48.45 -37.93
C TYR A 118 -54.57 -49.40 -38.02
N THR A 119 -55.51 -49.29 -37.06
CA THR A 119 -56.72 -50.12 -37.03
C THR A 119 -57.71 -49.80 -38.14
N ASN A 120 -57.74 -48.56 -38.64
CA ASN A 120 -58.61 -48.13 -39.74
C ASN A 120 -58.01 -48.28 -41.15
N GLY A 121 -56.87 -48.98 -41.27
CA GLY A 121 -56.26 -49.32 -42.56
C GLY A 121 -55.33 -48.26 -43.14
N ASN A 122 -55.17 -47.09 -42.51
CA ASN A 122 -54.22 -46.07 -42.94
C ASN A 122 -52.81 -46.33 -42.36
N LYS A 123 -52.24 -47.48 -42.73
CA LYS A 123 -51.06 -48.06 -42.08
C LYS A 123 -49.78 -47.26 -42.29
N LEU A 124 -49.63 -46.56 -43.42
CA LEU A 124 -48.43 -45.76 -43.71
C LEU A 124 -48.34 -44.55 -42.78
N GLU A 125 -49.44 -43.82 -42.58
CA GLU A 125 -49.50 -42.71 -41.63
C GLU A 125 -49.33 -43.16 -40.18
N ALA A 126 -49.83 -44.35 -39.83
CA ALA A 126 -49.61 -44.92 -38.51
C ALA A 126 -48.15 -45.32 -38.27
N LEU A 127 -47.48 -45.94 -39.25
CA LEU A 127 -46.06 -46.29 -39.18
C LEU A 127 -45.18 -45.04 -39.10
N ASP A 128 -45.52 -43.97 -39.82
CA ASP A 128 -44.87 -42.67 -39.68
C ASP A 128 -44.98 -42.12 -38.25
N LEU A 129 -46.18 -42.18 -37.65
CA LEU A 129 -46.40 -41.77 -36.26
C LEU A 129 -45.65 -42.65 -35.25
N TYR A 130 -45.64 -43.98 -35.43
CA TYR A 130 -44.86 -44.86 -34.55
C TYR A 130 -43.36 -44.60 -34.66
N ASN A 131 -42.86 -44.36 -35.86
CA ASN A 131 -41.45 -44.00 -36.08
C ASN A 131 -41.10 -42.70 -35.34
N LYS A 132 -41.97 -41.68 -35.43
CA LYS A 132 -41.82 -40.42 -34.67
C LYS A 132 -41.82 -40.63 -33.15
N ILE A 133 -42.72 -41.48 -32.64
CA ILE A 133 -42.78 -41.84 -31.21
C ILE A 133 -41.52 -42.58 -30.75
N SER A 134 -41.01 -43.51 -31.56
CA SER A 134 -39.80 -44.28 -31.27
C SER A 134 -38.56 -43.37 -31.25
N ASN A 135 -38.41 -42.51 -32.26
CA ASN A 135 -37.30 -41.57 -32.37
C ASN A 135 -37.30 -40.56 -31.21
N TYR A 136 -38.48 -40.08 -30.81
CA TYR A 136 -38.65 -39.22 -29.64
C TYR A 136 -38.18 -39.92 -28.35
N SER A 137 -38.64 -41.15 -28.12
CA SER A 137 -38.28 -41.92 -26.91
C SER A 137 -36.78 -42.25 -26.86
N GLU A 138 -36.19 -42.59 -28.00
CA GLU A 138 -34.75 -42.86 -28.13
C GLU A 138 -33.93 -41.57 -27.98
N GLY A 139 -34.37 -40.45 -28.56
CA GLY A 139 -33.73 -39.15 -28.45
C GLY A 139 -33.65 -38.68 -27.00
N LEU A 140 -34.78 -38.72 -26.28
CA LEU A 140 -34.87 -38.35 -24.87
C LEU A 140 -34.00 -39.25 -23.98
N SER A 141 -33.96 -40.56 -24.28
CA SER A 141 -33.11 -41.51 -23.55
C SER A 141 -31.62 -41.21 -23.74
N ASN A 142 -31.20 -40.90 -24.98
CA ASN A 142 -29.81 -40.53 -25.27
C ASN A 142 -29.44 -39.18 -24.63
N TYR A 143 -30.34 -38.20 -24.62
CA TYR A 143 -30.13 -36.94 -23.92
C TYR A 143 -29.90 -37.17 -22.41
N ASN A 144 -30.81 -37.88 -21.75
CA ASN A 144 -30.70 -38.16 -20.31
C ASN A 144 -29.45 -38.99 -19.97
N LEU A 145 -29.08 -39.95 -20.82
CA LEU A 145 -27.83 -40.69 -20.69
C LEU A 145 -26.61 -39.76 -20.83
N GLY A 146 -26.63 -38.84 -21.78
CA GLY A 146 -25.58 -37.84 -21.97
C GLY A 146 -25.42 -36.94 -20.75
N VAL A 147 -26.52 -36.49 -20.14
CA VAL A 147 -26.50 -35.69 -18.90
C VAL A 147 -25.86 -36.48 -17.77
N ALA A 148 -26.29 -37.72 -17.53
CA ALA A 148 -25.70 -38.58 -16.49
C ALA A 148 -24.19 -38.82 -16.71
N GLN A 149 -23.78 -39.09 -17.96
CA GLN A 149 -22.36 -39.26 -18.31
C GLN A 149 -21.55 -37.97 -18.11
N MET A 150 -22.15 -36.81 -18.38
CA MET A 150 -21.50 -35.52 -18.15
C MET A 150 -21.31 -35.24 -16.66
N GLU A 151 -22.28 -35.61 -15.80
CA GLU A 151 -22.16 -35.54 -14.34
C GLU A 151 -21.06 -36.45 -13.79
N GLU A 152 -20.87 -37.62 -14.41
CA GLU A 152 -19.77 -38.54 -14.12
C GLU A 152 -18.41 -38.08 -14.68
N LYS A 153 -18.35 -36.92 -15.36
CA LYS A 153 -17.17 -36.40 -16.08
C LYS A 153 -16.69 -37.29 -17.24
N SER A 154 -17.54 -38.19 -17.72
CA SER A 154 -17.31 -39.05 -18.90
C SER A 154 -17.66 -38.27 -20.17
N TYR A 155 -16.87 -37.22 -20.45
CA TYR A 155 -17.20 -36.22 -21.48
C TYR A 155 -17.25 -36.78 -22.90
N LEU A 156 -16.46 -37.80 -23.22
CA LEU A 156 -16.45 -38.41 -24.55
C LEU A 156 -17.72 -39.24 -24.80
N GLU A 157 -18.12 -40.02 -23.81
CA GLU A 157 -19.35 -40.80 -23.82
C GLU A 157 -20.57 -39.87 -23.86
N ALA A 158 -20.58 -38.85 -23.01
CA ALA A 158 -21.62 -37.82 -22.98
C ALA A 158 -21.77 -37.13 -24.35
N LEU A 159 -20.65 -36.74 -24.96
CA LEU A 159 -20.63 -36.14 -26.30
C LEU A 159 -21.29 -37.04 -27.35
N ASN A 160 -20.99 -38.34 -27.34
CA ASN A 160 -21.58 -39.31 -28.26
C ASN A 160 -23.09 -39.46 -28.03
N SER A 161 -23.53 -39.47 -26.78
CA SER A 161 -24.94 -39.55 -26.41
C SER A 161 -25.71 -38.28 -26.82
N PHE A 162 -25.13 -37.10 -26.60
CA PHE A 162 -25.71 -35.84 -27.08
C PHE A 162 -25.77 -35.76 -28.61
N GLN A 163 -24.75 -36.26 -29.32
CA GLN A 163 -24.79 -36.34 -30.79
C GLN A 163 -25.97 -37.20 -31.27
N LYS A 164 -26.19 -38.37 -30.65
CA LYS A 164 -27.35 -39.22 -31.00
C LYS A 164 -28.67 -38.53 -30.73
N ALA A 165 -28.81 -37.80 -29.61
CA ALA A 165 -30.00 -37.02 -29.32
C ALA A 165 -30.25 -35.92 -30.38
N ILE A 166 -29.19 -35.21 -30.79
CA ILE A 166 -29.22 -34.18 -31.84
C ILE A 166 -29.69 -34.78 -33.19
N ASP A 167 -29.14 -35.94 -33.55
CA ASP A 167 -29.44 -36.65 -34.79
C ASP A 167 -30.92 -37.08 -34.83
N LEU A 168 -31.44 -37.58 -33.72
CA LEU A 168 -32.85 -37.98 -33.53
C LEU A 168 -33.82 -36.80 -33.41
N GLY A 169 -33.29 -35.60 -33.15
CA GLY A 169 -34.03 -34.34 -33.21
C GLY A 169 -34.63 -33.84 -31.92
N GLU A 170 -34.29 -34.46 -30.80
CA GLU A 170 -34.77 -34.10 -29.47
C GLU A 170 -33.88 -33.03 -28.82
N ASP A 171 -34.51 -31.98 -28.28
CA ASP A 171 -33.84 -30.89 -27.54
C ASP A 171 -32.54 -30.39 -28.19
N ARG A 172 -32.55 -30.27 -29.52
CA ARG A 172 -31.34 -30.00 -30.33
C ARG A 172 -30.50 -28.83 -29.83
N VAL A 173 -31.13 -27.76 -29.33
CA VAL A 173 -30.41 -26.61 -28.78
C VAL A 173 -29.66 -27.00 -27.50
N ILE A 174 -30.34 -27.65 -26.57
CA ILE A 174 -29.80 -28.04 -25.25
C ILE A 174 -28.73 -29.13 -25.43
N SER A 175 -29.02 -30.18 -26.21
CA SER A 175 -28.08 -31.23 -26.55
C SER A 175 -26.84 -30.68 -27.25
N SER A 176 -27.00 -29.70 -28.14
CA SER A 176 -25.86 -29.03 -28.79
C SER A 176 -25.04 -28.18 -27.80
N LEU A 177 -25.68 -27.45 -26.88
CA LEU A 177 -24.94 -26.71 -25.85
C LEU A 177 -24.14 -27.65 -24.93
N ASN A 178 -24.73 -28.77 -24.51
CA ASN A 178 -24.04 -29.77 -23.69
C ASN A 178 -22.91 -30.47 -24.46
N ALA A 179 -23.11 -30.78 -25.75
CA ALA A 179 -22.06 -31.31 -26.62
C ALA A 179 -20.92 -30.30 -26.82
N ALA A 180 -21.22 -29.00 -26.91
CA ALA A 180 -20.22 -27.95 -26.93
C ALA A 180 -19.42 -27.97 -25.61
N ILE A 181 -20.08 -27.98 -24.46
CA ILE A 181 -19.41 -28.04 -23.15
C ILE A 181 -18.52 -29.29 -23.02
N CYS A 182 -19.00 -30.47 -23.42
CA CYS A 182 -18.18 -31.68 -23.45
C CYS A 182 -16.95 -31.51 -24.34
N SER A 183 -17.11 -30.92 -25.52
CA SER A 183 -16.00 -30.62 -26.44
C SER A 183 -15.00 -29.62 -25.85
N LEU A 184 -15.47 -28.68 -25.02
CA LEU A 184 -14.60 -27.74 -24.29
C LEU A 184 -13.73 -28.49 -23.28
N TYR A 185 -14.32 -29.36 -22.46
CA TYR A 185 -13.58 -30.18 -21.49
C TYR A 185 -12.62 -31.18 -22.15
N LEU A 186 -12.97 -31.70 -23.33
CA LEU A 186 -12.11 -32.55 -24.14
C LEU A 186 -11.02 -31.78 -24.92
N GLN A 187 -10.98 -30.45 -24.81
CA GLN A 187 -10.05 -29.57 -25.53
C GLN A 187 -10.14 -29.71 -27.06
N GLU A 188 -11.37 -29.86 -27.58
CA GLU A 188 -11.67 -30.01 -29.01
C GLU A 188 -12.32 -28.73 -29.58
N PRO A 189 -11.56 -27.67 -29.89
CA PRO A 189 -12.10 -26.35 -30.22
C PRO A 189 -12.93 -26.30 -31.50
N LEU A 190 -12.65 -27.19 -32.47
CA LEU A 190 -13.45 -27.30 -33.69
C LEU A 190 -14.83 -27.89 -33.41
N LYS A 191 -14.91 -28.94 -32.59
CA LYS A 191 -16.18 -29.54 -32.19
C LYS A 191 -16.96 -28.58 -31.29
N TYR A 192 -16.29 -27.89 -30.36
CA TYR A 192 -16.90 -26.82 -29.56
C TYR A 192 -17.63 -25.80 -30.45
N ARG A 193 -16.93 -25.25 -31.46
CA ARG A 193 -17.52 -24.28 -32.40
C ARG A 193 -18.66 -24.89 -33.23
N TYR A 194 -18.49 -26.12 -33.71
CA TYR A 194 -19.52 -26.83 -34.47
C TYR A 194 -20.83 -26.95 -33.68
N TYR A 195 -20.75 -27.42 -32.44
CA TYR A 195 -21.94 -27.58 -31.60
C TYR A 195 -22.58 -26.25 -31.19
N LEU A 196 -21.81 -25.19 -30.96
CA LEU A 196 -22.38 -23.86 -30.74
C LEU A 196 -23.12 -23.31 -31.96
N GLN A 197 -22.57 -23.49 -33.17
CA GLN A 197 -23.26 -23.12 -34.41
C GLN A 197 -24.55 -23.93 -34.59
N LEU A 198 -24.54 -25.20 -34.18
CA LEU A 198 -25.71 -26.05 -34.23
C LEU A 198 -26.80 -25.58 -33.26
N ALA A 199 -26.41 -25.23 -32.02
CA ALA A 199 -27.31 -24.61 -31.04
C ALA A 199 -27.93 -23.33 -31.59
N GLN A 200 -27.12 -22.43 -32.15
CA GLN A 200 -27.57 -21.18 -32.77
C GLN A 200 -28.54 -21.41 -33.94
N THR A 201 -28.25 -22.40 -34.80
CA THR A 201 -29.05 -22.72 -35.98
C THR A 201 -30.44 -23.22 -35.59
N TYR A 202 -30.55 -24.03 -34.53
CA TYR A 202 -31.82 -24.58 -34.08
C TYR A 202 -32.57 -23.68 -33.08
N LEU A 203 -31.92 -22.66 -32.52
CA LEU A 203 -32.49 -21.75 -31.52
C LEU A 203 -33.88 -21.18 -31.91
N PRO A 204 -34.16 -20.74 -33.15
CA PRO A 204 -35.48 -20.24 -33.54
C PRO A 204 -36.62 -21.26 -33.36
N LYS A 205 -36.31 -22.57 -33.40
CA LYS A 205 -37.32 -23.62 -33.19
C LYS A 205 -37.82 -23.70 -31.74
N THR A 206 -37.09 -23.09 -30.81
CA THR A 206 -37.43 -23.09 -29.38
C THR A 206 -38.15 -21.81 -28.93
N GLY A 207 -38.51 -20.90 -29.85
CA GLY A 207 -39.08 -19.58 -29.54
C GLY A 207 -40.36 -19.59 -28.69
N ASN A 208 -41.13 -20.69 -28.74
CA ASN A 208 -42.36 -20.84 -27.96
C ASN A 208 -42.15 -21.49 -26.59
N LEU A 209 -40.92 -21.94 -26.27
CA LEU A 209 -40.63 -22.56 -24.98
C LEU A 209 -40.45 -21.49 -23.90
N PRO A 210 -40.96 -21.70 -22.67
CA PRO A 210 -40.74 -20.77 -21.56
C PRO A 210 -39.25 -20.45 -21.31
N ILE A 211 -38.38 -21.43 -21.53
CA ILE A 211 -36.93 -21.38 -21.30
C ILE A 211 -36.14 -20.72 -22.45
N TYR A 212 -36.81 -20.24 -23.51
CA TYR A 212 -36.17 -19.69 -24.70
C TYR A 212 -35.15 -18.59 -24.40
N SER A 213 -35.51 -17.62 -23.54
CA SER A 213 -34.63 -16.49 -23.22
C SER A 213 -33.32 -16.91 -22.57
N TYR A 214 -33.36 -17.98 -21.77
CA TYR A 214 -32.18 -18.57 -21.14
C TYR A 214 -31.31 -19.34 -22.13
N LEU A 215 -31.92 -20.14 -23.02
CA LEU A 215 -31.19 -20.83 -24.10
C LEU A 215 -30.56 -19.83 -25.09
N TYR A 216 -31.27 -18.73 -25.39
CA TYR A 216 -30.76 -17.64 -26.20
C TYR A 216 -29.56 -16.97 -25.52
N ALA A 217 -29.65 -16.74 -24.20
CA ALA A 217 -28.56 -16.18 -23.41
C ALA A 217 -27.31 -17.08 -23.44
N LEU A 218 -27.46 -18.36 -23.10
CA LEU A 218 -26.36 -19.32 -23.06
C LEU A 218 -25.67 -19.48 -24.42
N THR A 219 -26.47 -19.60 -25.49
CA THR A 219 -25.93 -19.74 -26.85
C THR A 219 -25.08 -18.53 -27.21
N ASN A 220 -25.59 -17.31 -26.98
CA ASN A 220 -24.86 -16.08 -27.27
C ASN A 220 -23.66 -15.88 -26.33
N PHE A 221 -23.78 -16.22 -25.04
CA PHE A 221 -22.69 -16.16 -24.07
C PHE A 221 -21.50 -17.01 -24.52
N TYR A 222 -21.73 -18.28 -24.87
CA TYR A 222 -20.66 -19.16 -25.33
C TYR A 222 -20.11 -18.79 -26.71
N LEU A 223 -20.89 -18.13 -27.57
CA LEU A 223 -20.41 -17.54 -28.82
C LEU A 223 -19.57 -16.27 -28.62
N GLY A 224 -19.56 -15.69 -27.41
CA GLY A 224 -18.92 -14.41 -27.12
C GLY A 224 -19.78 -13.17 -27.47
N ASN A 225 -21.04 -13.38 -27.83
CA ASN A 225 -22.04 -12.35 -28.14
C ASN A 225 -22.68 -11.83 -26.83
N TYR A 226 -21.88 -11.17 -25.98
CA TYR A 226 -22.30 -10.83 -24.62
C TYR A 226 -23.45 -9.81 -24.56
N LEU A 227 -23.59 -8.91 -25.54
CA LEU A 227 -24.67 -7.91 -25.55
C LEU A 227 -26.04 -8.58 -25.80
N GLU A 228 -26.07 -9.52 -26.72
CA GLU A 228 -27.23 -10.35 -27.05
C GLU A 228 -27.63 -11.19 -25.84
N ALA A 229 -26.65 -11.80 -25.16
CA ALA A 229 -26.90 -12.56 -23.94
C ALA A 229 -27.47 -11.67 -22.81
N PHE A 230 -26.93 -10.46 -22.61
CA PHE A 230 -27.47 -9.53 -21.61
C PHE A 230 -28.93 -9.17 -21.88
N SER A 231 -29.26 -8.87 -23.14
CA SER A 231 -30.61 -8.45 -23.50
C SER A 231 -31.66 -9.50 -23.14
N SER A 232 -31.37 -10.79 -23.35
CA SER A 232 -32.35 -11.85 -23.02
C SER A 232 -32.40 -12.19 -21.53
N LEU A 233 -31.29 -12.02 -20.79
CA LEU A 233 -31.26 -12.25 -19.35
C LEU A 233 -31.98 -11.15 -18.55
N ILE A 234 -31.96 -9.90 -19.02
CA ILE A 234 -32.65 -8.77 -18.36
C ILE A 234 -34.16 -8.77 -18.67
N HIS A 235 -34.56 -9.41 -19.77
CA HIS A 235 -35.94 -9.51 -20.22
C HIS A 235 -36.35 -10.97 -20.41
N PRO A 236 -36.39 -11.78 -19.32
CA PRO A 236 -36.70 -13.19 -19.43
C PRO A 236 -38.17 -13.40 -19.86
N SER A 237 -38.39 -14.41 -20.68
CA SER A 237 -39.72 -14.82 -21.17
C SER A 237 -40.54 -15.61 -20.14
N SER A 238 -39.94 -16.06 -19.04
CA SER A 238 -40.59 -16.79 -17.95
C SER A 238 -39.73 -16.81 -16.68
N ASP A 239 -40.28 -17.32 -15.58
CA ASP A 239 -39.57 -17.48 -14.29
C ASP A 239 -38.72 -18.76 -14.21
N TYR A 240 -38.64 -19.57 -15.27
CA TYR A 240 -37.79 -20.75 -15.30
C TYR A 240 -36.31 -20.36 -15.35
N TYR A 241 -35.45 -21.11 -14.62
CA TYR A 241 -34.01 -20.85 -14.52
C TYR A 241 -33.64 -19.45 -13.99
N GLN A 242 -34.48 -18.87 -13.14
CA GLN A 242 -34.25 -17.52 -12.62
C GLN A 242 -32.98 -17.43 -11.78
N GLU A 243 -32.65 -18.49 -11.03
CA GLU A 243 -31.43 -18.55 -10.23
C GLU A 243 -30.17 -18.54 -11.10
N GLU A 244 -30.14 -19.39 -12.11
CA GLU A 244 -29.05 -19.51 -13.08
C GLU A 244 -28.93 -18.25 -13.93
N THR A 245 -30.07 -17.62 -14.28
CA THR A 245 -30.13 -16.32 -14.95
C THR A 245 -29.44 -15.24 -14.11
N ASN A 246 -29.77 -15.16 -12.81
CA ASN A 246 -29.15 -14.22 -11.89
C ASN A 246 -27.65 -14.47 -11.72
N GLN A 247 -27.22 -15.73 -11.64
CA GLN A 247 -25.80 -16.09 -11.57
C GLN A 247 -25.02 -15.70 -12.84
N LEU A 248 -25.60 -15.96 -14.02
CA LEU A 248 -24.99 -15.60 -15.29
C LEU A 248 -24.92 -14.08 -15.47
N LEU A 249 -25.99 -13.36 -15.12
CA LEU A 249 -26.00 -11.89 -15.08
C LEU A 249 -24.90 -11.35 -14.18
N ALA A 250 -24.76 -11.89 -12.97
CA ALA A 250 -23.74 -11.45 -12.05
C ALA A 250 -22.33 -11.70 -12.56
N THR A 251 -22.10 -12.88 -13.15
CA THR A 251 -20.82 -13.23 -13.79
C THR A 251 -20.48 -12.25 -14.90
N MET A 252 -21.43 -11.98 -15.79
CA MET A 252 -21.24 -11.04 -16.90
C MET A 252 -21.01 -9.61 -16.40
N TYR A 253 -21.80 -9.13 -15.44
CA TYR A 253 -21.59 -7.81 -14.84
C TYR A 253 -20.21 -7.71 -14.17
N ALA A 254 -19.78 -8.74 -13.44
CA ALA A 254 -18.47 -8.78 -12.80
C ALA A 254 -17.31 -8.80 -13.81
N TYR A 255 -17.48 -9.50 -14.94
CA TYR A 255 -16.54 -9.54 -16.06
C TYR A 255 -16.35 -8.15 -16.68
N PHE A 256 -17.44 -7.40 -16.89
CA PHE A 256 -17.41 -6.01 -17.35
C PHE A 256 -17.15 -4.98 -16.22
N ASN A 257 -16.66 -5.45 -15.06
CA ASN A 257 -16.32 -4.63 -13.89
C ASN A 257 -17.47 -3.78 -13.32
N ASN A 258 -18.73 -4.17 -13.57
CA ASN A 258 -19.91 -3.57 -12.98
C ASN A 258 -20.33 -4.33 -11.70
N ASN A 259 -19.50 -4.21 -10.66
CA ASN A 259 -19.65 -4.99 -9.43
C ASN A 259 -20.99 -4.71 -8.72
N TYR A 260 -21.51 -3.48 -8.76
CA TYR A 260 -22.81 -3.16 -8.15
C TYR A 260 -23.98 -3.90 -8.79
N LYS A 261 -24.04 -3.97 -10.13
CA LYS A 261 -25.07 -4.77 -10.80
C LYS A 261 -24.86 -6.27 -10.63
N ALA A 262 -23.60 -6.71 -10.49
CA ALA A 262 -23.31 -8.11 -10.16
C ALA A 262 -23.84 -8.49 -8.77
N ILE A 263 -23.66 -7.62 -7.79
CA ILE A 263 -24.20 -7.77 -6.44
C ILE A 263 -25.73 -7.76 -6.48
N ASP A 264 -26.36 -6.82 -7.18
CA ASP A 264 -27.83 -6.77 -7.32
C ASP A 264 -28.39 -8.08 -7.90
N ALA A 265 -27.76 -8.61 -8.94
CA ALA A 265 -28.16 -9.86 -9.56
C ALA A 265 -28.06 -11.05 -8.58
N LEU A 266 -26.92 -11.21 -7.89
CA LEU A 266 -26.75 -12.32 -6.92
C LEU A 266 -27.58 -12.15 -5.64
N ASN A 267 -27.85 -10.93 -5.19
CA ASN A 267 -28.61 -10.68 -3.96
C ASN A 267 -30.06 -11.14 -4.04
N ARG A 268 -30.63 -11.23 -5.26
CA ARG A 268 -31.96 -11.83 -5.50
C ARG A 268 -32.03 -13.29 -5.03
N ASN A 269 -30.87 -13.94 -4.88
CA ASN A 269 -30.69 -15.31 -4.42
C ASN A 269 -29.91 -15.41 -3.10
N SER A 270 -29.80 -14.30 -2.35
CA SER A 270 -28.96 -14.20 -1.14
C SER A 270 -29.32 -15.18 -0.01
N THR A 271 -30.50 -15.81 -0.06
CA THR A 271 -30.90 -16.86 0.89
C THR A 271 -30.23 -18.21 0.61
N ASP A 272 -29.71 -18.46 -0.58
CA ASP A 272 -28.93 -19.67 -0.89
C ASP A 272 -27.49 -19.51 -0.38
N PRO A 273 -27.04 -20.30 0.60
CA PRO A 273 -25.70 -20.21 1.14
C PRO A 273 -24.59 -20.35 0.10
N LYS A 274 -24.84 -21.06 -1.02
CA LYS A 274 -23.85 -21.24 -2.10
C LYS A 274 -23.45 -19.91 -2.77
N THR A 275 -24.27 -18.88 -2.65
CA THR A 275 -24.00 -17.55 -3.22
C THR A 275 -23.07 -16.68 -2.36
N TRP A 276 -22.97 -16.97 -1.06
CA TRP A 276 -22.32 -16.08 -0.09
C TRP A 276 -20.85 -15.84 -0.38
N PHE A 277 -20.10 -16.87 -0.80
CA PHE A 277 -18.69 -16.72 -1.16
C PHE A 277 -18.51 -15.71 -2.31
N ASN A 278 -19.25 -15.87 -3.41
CA ASN A 278 -19.15 -15.00 -4.57
C ASN A 278 -19.64 -13.57 -4.27
N LEU A 279 -20.73 -13.43 -3.50
CA LEU A 279 -21.19 -12.14 -3.00
C LEU A 279 -20.10 -11.47 -2.16
N ALA A 280 -19.44 -12.21 -1.27
CA ALA A 280 -18.37 -11.66 -0.44
C ALA A 280 -17.20 -11.15 -1.26
N LEU A 281 -16.77 -11.88 -2.30
CA LEU A 281 -15.74 -11.43 -3.22
C LEU A 281 -16.15 -10.15 -3.96
N LEU A 282 -17.42 -10.02 -4.36
CA LEU A 282 -17.93 -8.80 -4.99
C LEU A 282 -17.99 -7.60 -4.03
N TYR A 283 -18.41 -7.82 -2.78
CA TYR A 283 -18.37 -6.81 -1.73
C TYR A 283 -16.92 -6.36 -1.45
N ALA A 284 -15.97 -7.29 -1.42
CA ALA A 284 -14.55 -6.96 -1.29
C ALA A 284 -14.05 -6.12 -2.47
N ARG A 285 -14.47 -6.40 -3.72
CA ARG A 285 -14.10 -5.61 -4.91
C ARG A 285 -14.59 -4.17 -4.87
N ILE A 286 -15.71 -3.88 -4.20
CA ILE A 286 -16.21 -2.51 -4.02
C ILE A 286 -15.70 -1.85 -2.73
N GLY A 287 -14.85 -2.54 -1.96
CA GLY A 287 -14.29 -2.04 -0.71
C GLY A 287 -15.22 -2.16 0.51
N ASP A 288 -16.36 -2.85 0.40
CA ASP A 288 -17.21 -3.16 1.55
C ASP A 288 -16.70 -4.42 2.26
N TYR A 289 -15.58 -4.24 2.95
CA TYR A 289 -14.90 -5.34 3.63
C TYR A 289 -15.67 -5.89 4.83
N ASN A 290 -16.59 -5.11 5.41
CA ASN A 290 -17.41 -5.57 6.53
C ASN A 290 -18.43 -6.61 6.05
N GLU A 291 -19.17 -6.32 4.97
CA GLU A 291 -20.13 -7.28 4.42
C GLU A 291 -19.41 -8.48 3.80
N ALA A 292 -18.27 -8.26 3.14
CA ALA A 292 -17.42 -9.34 2.65
C ALA A 292 -16.98 -10.28 3.77
N ASN A 293 -16.50 -9.74 4.90
CA ASN A 293 -16.08 -10.52 6.05
C ASN A 293 -17.23 -11.37 6.63
N LYS A 294 -18.41 -10.76 6.77
CA LYS A 294 -19.60 -11.45 7.28
C LYS A 294 -19.97 -12.64 6.40
N LEU A 295 -20.11 -12.42 5.09
CA LEU A 295 -20.50 -13.46 4.13
C LEU A 295 -19.42 -14.56 3.98
N LEU A 296 -18.13 -14.20 3.99
CA LEU A 296 -17.04 -15.19 4.00
C LEU A 296 -17.09 -16.08 5.23
N THR A 297 -17.30 -15.48 6.40
CA THR A 297 -17.40 -16.22 7.67
C THR A 297 -18.60 -17.17 7.64
N GLN A 298 -19.78 -16.68 7.22
CA GLN A 298 -20.99 -17.52 7.08
C GLN A 298 -20.80 -18.67 6.09
N SER A 299 -20.13 -18.42 4.97
CA SER A 299 -19.81 -19.45 3.97
C SER A 299 -18.87 -20.52 4.56
N ILE A 300 -17.82 -20.12 5.27
CA ILE A 300 -16.86 -21.04 5.91
C ILE A 300 -17.53 -21.85 7.01
N ASP A 301 -18.40 -21.23 7.82
CA ASP A 301 -19.14 -21.93 8.88
C ASP A 301 -20.10 -22.98 8.31
N THR A 302 -20.66 -22.73 7.12
CA THR A 302 -21.66 -23.62 6.49
C THR A 302 -21.02 -24.76 5.70
N PHE A 303 -19.98 -24.47 4.91
CA PHE A 303 -19.39 -25.43 3.97
C PHE A 303 -18.00 -25.94 4.39
N GLY A 304 -17.43 -25.36 5.44
CA GLY A 304 -16.03 -25.55 5.82
C GLY A 304 -15.08 -24.61 5.10
N SER A 305 -13.84 -24.53 5.61
CA SER A 305 -12.79 -23.72 5.01
C SER A 305 -12.13 -24.41 3.82
N THR A 306 -11.88 -23.68 2.75
CA THR A 306 -10.95 -24.05 1.66
C THR A 306 -9.77 -23.08 1.63
N LEU A 307 -8.75 -23.39 0.81
CA LEU A 307 -7.62 -22.50 0.59
C LEU A 307 -8.08 -21.12 0.06
N GLU A 308 -9.03 -21.13 -0.87
CA GLU A 308 -9.63 -19.94 -1.48
C GLU A 308 -10.38 -19.12 -0.42
N SER A 309 -11.28 -19.73 0.33
CA SER A 309 -12.05 -18.99 1.34
C SER A 309 -11.15 -18.39 2.41
N ASP A 310 -10.14 -19.12 2.85
CA ASP A 310 -9.23 -18.66 3.90
C ASP A 310 -8.30 -17.54 3.44
N ILE A 311 -7.74 -17.62 2.23
CA ILE A 311 -6.90 -16.54 1.71
C ILE A 311 -7.75 -15.31 1.40
N ALA A 312 -8.95 -15.46 0.84
CA ALA A 312 -9.87 -14.35 0.66
C ALA A 312 -10.20 -13.68 2.01
N LEU A 313 -10.53 -14.47 3.03
CA LEU A 313 -10.77 -13.97 4.38
C LEU A 313 -9.53 -13.29 4.96
N MET A 314 -8.33 -13.86 4.80
CA MET A 314 -7.08 -13.27 5.27
C MET A 314 -6.86 -11.87 4.68
N LEU A 315 -7.05 -11.70 3.38
CA LEU A 315 -6.91 -10.41 2.70
C LEU A 315 -7.97 -9.40 3.17
N VAL A 316 -9.22 -9.83 3.35
CA VAL A 316 -10.28 -8.99 3.93
C VAL A 316 -9.95 -8.58 5.37
N LYS A 317 -9.40 -9.49 6.18
CA LYS A 317 -8.94 -9.19 7.55
C LYS A 317 -7.82 -8.16 7.58
N LEU A 318 -6.90 -8.19 6.61
CA LEU A 318 -5.88 -7.15 6.47
C LEU A 318 -6.49 -5.78 6.18
N GLN A 319 -7.49 -5.72 5.28
CA GLN A 319 -8.20 -4.49 4.95
C GLN A 319 -9.02 -3.93 6.12
N LEU A 320 -9.53 -4.81 6.99
CA LEU A 320 -10.22 -4.45 8.23
C LEU A 320 -9.29 -4.17 9.42
N THR A 321 -7.96 -4.17 9.20
CA THR A 321 -6.91 -4.02 10.24
C THR A 321 -6.98 -5.07 11.37
N GLU A 322 -7.58 -6.23 11.08
CA GLU A 322 -7.70 -7.38 11.99
C GLU A 322 -6.47 -8.31 11.89
N TYR A 323 -5.29 -7.75 12.16
CA TYR A 323 -4.00 -8.42 11.97
C TYR A 323 -3.85 -9.74 12.74
N SER A 324 -4.49 -9.88 13.91
CA SER A 324 -4.50 -11.13 14.67
C SER A 324 -5.11 -12.29 13.87
N GLN A 325 -6.24 -12.04 13.18
CA GLN A 325 -6.91 -13.06 12.38
C GLN A 325 -6.14 -13.35 11.10
N ALA A 326 -5.63 -12.31 10.45
CA ALA A 326 -4.76 -12.47 9.27
C ALA A 326 -3.51 -13.30 9.59
N ALA A 327 -2.86 -13.07 10.75
CA ALA A 327 -1.72 -13.86 11.20
C ALA A 327 -2.05 -15.34 11.41
N ARG A 328 -3.22 -15.64 11.99
CA ARG A 328 -3.69 -17.02 12.19
C ARG A 328 -3.92 -17.74 10.86
N LEU A 329 -4.58 -17.08 9.90
CA LEU A 329 -4.84 -17.62 8.57
C LEU A 329 -3.54 -17.82 7.78
N ALA A 330 -2.60 -16.87 7.84
CA ALA A 330 -1.27 -17.03 7.24
C ALA A 330 -0.50 -18.22 7.85
N ASN A 331 -0.49 -18.35 9.18
CA ASN A 331 0.17 -19.45 9.87
C ASN A 331 -0.39 -20.83 9.48
N LYS A 332 -1.72 -20.94 9.26
CA LYS A 332 -2.40 -22.18 8.84
C LYS A 332 -1.76 -22.81 7.59
N TYR A 333 -1.31 -21.99 6.64
CA TYR A 333 -0.72 -22.44 5.37
C TYR A 333 0.80 -22.30 5.29
N SER A 334 1.45 -21.77 6.32
CA SER A 334 2.87 -21.39 6.31
C SER A 334 3.87 -22.51 5.99
N GLN A 335 3.48 -23.77 6.21
CA GLN A 335 4.31 -24.96 5.95
C GLN A 335 3.75 -25.83 4.82
N ASN A 336 2.67 -25.40 4.14
CA ASN A 336 2.03 -26.16 3.07
C ASN A 336 2.49 -25.61 1.70
N GLN A 337 3.55 -26.20 1.15
CA GLN A 337 4.15 -25.73 -0.10
C GLN A 337 3.17 -25.74 -1.29
N GLU A 338 2.32 -26.77 -1.40
CA GLU A 338 1.31 -26.86 -2.47
C GLU A 338 0.31 -25.70 -2.39
N ALA A 339 -0.16 -25.37 -1.18
CA ALA A 339 -1.06 -24.25 -0.97
C ALA A 339 -0.40 -22.90 -1.28
N LEU A 340 0.87 -22.72 -0.90
CA LEU A 340 1.65 -21.51 -1.19
C LEU A 340 1.91 -21.36 -2.69
N ASP A 341 2.21 -22.47 -3.38
CA ASP A 341 2.45 -22.46 -4.81
C ASP A 341 1.18 -22.13 -5.59
N ARG A 342 0.06 -22.75 -5.22
CA ARG A 342 -1.26 -22.53 -5.81
C ARG A 342 -1.80 -21.13 -5.59
N ASN A 343 -1.60 -20.55 -4.40
CA ASN A 343 -2.12 -19.26 -3.92
C ASN A 343 -3.17 -18.59 -4.85
N PRO A 344 -4.48 -18.82 -4.64
CA PRO A 344 -5.56 -18.33 -5.50
C PRO A 344 -5.63 -16.80 -5.67
N TYR A 345 -5.03 -16.04 -4.74
CA TYR A 345 -5.07 -14.58 -4.73
C TYR A 345 -3.67 -14.02 -4.51
N PRO A 346 -2.75 -14.19 -5.49
CA PRO A 346 -1.44 -13.56 -5.37
C PRO A 346 -1.61 -12.06 -5.28
N ILE A 347 -0.88 -11.42 -4.38
CA ILE A 347 -0.95 -9.98 -4.18
C ILE A 347 0.34 -9.29 -4.61
N GLN A 348 0.22 -8.03 -4.96
CA GLN A 348 1.35 -7.13 -5.15
C GLN A 348 1.18 -5.94 -4.20
N ILE A 349 2.22 -5.60 -3.44
CA ILE A 349 2.24 -4.35 -2.66
C ILE A 349 2.12 -3.16 -3.60
N THR A 350 1.35 -2.17 -3.18
CA THR A 350 1.23 -0.89 -3.87
C THR A 350 1.28 0.23 -2.85
N LEU A 351 1.51 1.44 -3.33
CA LEU A 351 1.20 2.60 -2.52
C LEU A 351 -0.31 2.86 -2.54
N ARG A 352 -0.80 3.56 -1.52
CA ARG A 352 -2.20 3.94 -1.44
C ARG A 352 -2.50 5.10 -2.39
N ASP A 353 -3.49 4.90 -3.26
CA ASP A 353 -3.93 5.93 -4.22
C ASP A 353 -4.44 7.20 -3.53
N ASP A 354 -5.10 7.04 -2.37
CA ASP A 354 -5.68 8.16 -1.62
C ASP A 354 -4.64 9.06 -0.92
N PHE A 355 -3.40 8.59 -0.78
CA PHE A 355 -2.32 9.39 -0.22
C PHE A 355 -1.81 10.44 -1.21
N PHE A 356 -1.75 10.13 -2.51
CA PHE A 356 -1.21 11.02 -3.54
C PHE A 356 -2.25 11.74 -4.39
N ASN A 357 -3.49 11.24 -4.39
CA ASN A 357 -4.56 11.88 -5.14
C ASN A 357 -4.94 13.20 -4.46
N ILE A 358 -4.61 14.32 -5.10
CA ILE A 358 -4.84 15.66 -4.55
C ILE A 358 -6.32 15.92 -4.21
N ASP A 359 -7.27 15.43 -5.02
CA ASP A 359 -8.70 15.63 -4.75
C ASP A 359 -9.15 14.86 -3.50
N VAL A 360 -8.60 13.65 -3.29
CA VAL A 360 -8.90 12.84 -2.10
C VAL A 360 -8.19 13.41 -0.87
N ALA A 361 -6.92 13.80 -1.00
CA ALA A 361 -6.14 14.42 0.05
C ALA A 361 -6.77 15.74 0.52
N GLN A 362 -7.25 16.57 -0.42
CA GLN A 362 -8.00 17.79 -0.13
C GLN A 362 -9.26 17.50 0.67
N LYS A 363 -10.10 16.56 0.24
CA LYS A 363 -11.35 16.20 0.94
C LYS A 363 -11.11 15.74 2.38
N ARG A 364 -9.98 15.07 2.64
CA ARG A 364 -9.64 14.51 3.96
C ARG A 364 -8.69 15.39 4.76
N PHE A 365 -8.28 16.56 4.24
CA PHE A 365 -7.22 17.35 4.85
C PHE A 365 -7.54 17.70 6.30
N TRP A 366 -8.73 18.28 6.54
CA TRP A 366 -9.13 18.65 7.89
C TRP A 366 -9.32 17.43 8.79
N ASP A 367 -9.90 16.34 8.28
CA ASP A 367 -10.03 15.09 9.05
C ASP A 367 -8.67 14.52 9.46
N ASN A 368 -7.66 14.60 8.58
CA ASN A 368 -6.30 14.13 8.87
C ASN A 368 -5.56 15.10 9.82
N PHE A 369 -5.68 16.41 9.57
CA PHE A 369 -5.08 17.44 10.40
C PHE A 369 -5.61 17.39 11.84
N ILE A 370 -6.93 17.19 11.98
CA ILE A 370 -7.64 17.14 13.26
C ILE A 370 -7.52 15.77 13.93
N GLY A 371 -7.68 14.70 13.15
CA GLY A 371 -7.82 13.33 13.67
C GLY A 371 -6.51 12.65 14.06
N GLN A 372 -5.36 13.14 13.59
CA GLN A 372 -4.06 12.53 13.90
C GLN A 372 -3.39 13.23 15.09
N LYS A 373 -3.45 12.60 16.27
CA LYS A 373 -2.71 13.06 17.47
C LYS A 373 -1.20 13.23 17.24
N LEU A 374 -0.64 12.48 16.29
CA LEU A 374 0.75 12.63 15.85
C LEU A 374 1.07 14.08 15.45
N ASN A 375 0.18 14.77 14.72
CA ASN A 375 0.40 16.16 14.32
C ASN A 375 0.46 17.08 15.54
N ALA A 376 -0.44 16.89 16.50
CA ALA A 376 -0.45 17.67 17.73
C ALA A 376 0.81 17.42 18.58
N TYR A 377 1.26 16.17 18.71
CA TYR A 377 2.51 15.86 19.42
C TYR A 377 3.73 16.42 18.71
N ASN A 378 3.79 16.38 17.39
CA ASN A 378 4.87 16.98 16.63
C ASN A 378 4.94 18.51 16.83
N VAL A 379 3.79 19.20 16.88
CA VAL A 379 3.72 20.63 17.21
C VAL A 379 4.19 20.89 18.65
N LEU A 380 3.80 20.04 19.61
CA LEU A 380 4.26 20.14 21.00
C LEU A 380 5.78 19.96 21.12
N PHE A 381 6.36 18.94 20.47
CA PHE A 381 7.81 18.73 20.46
C PHE A 381 8.53 19.88 19.76
N TYR A 382 7.98 20.42 18.68
CA TYR A 382 8.60 21.54 17.97
C TYR A 382 8.76 22.79 18.85
N PHE A 383 7.71 23.14 19.60
CA PHE A 383 7.71 24.33 20.47
C PHE A 383 8.15 24.07 21.91
N ALA A 384 8.57 22.85 22.24
CA ALA A 384 9.13 22.55 23.55
C ALA A 384 10.48 23.23 23.77
N SER A 385 10.69 23.72 24.98
CA SER A 385 11.93 24.40 25.34
C SER A 385 13.05 23.40 25.61
N TYR A 386 14.22 23.66 25.02
CA TYR A 386 15.44 22.98 25.42
C TYR A 386 15.82 23.35 26.84
N LYS A 387 16.34 22.39 27.58
CA LYS A 387 16.77 22.61 28.96
C LYS A 387 18.22 23.06 28.98
N VAL A 388 18.44 24.17 29.67
CA VAL A 388 19.76 24.72 29.97
C VAL A 388 20.16 24.38 31.40
N PHE A 389 21.47 24.33 31.65
CA PHE A 389 22.02 24.02 32.98
C PHE A 389 21.97 25.22 33.94
N ASP A 390 22.01 24.96 35.26
CA ASP A 390 22.18 26.00 36.28
C ASP A 390 23.64 26.44 36.40
N ALA A 391 24.04 27.48 35.66
CA ALA A 391 25.40 28.03 35.71
C ALA A 391 25.92 28.35 37.13
N LYS A 392 25.02 28.54 38.10
CA LYS A 392 25.34 28.77 39.51
C LYS A 392 25.94 27.53 40.18
N GLU A 393 25.51 26.33 39.81
CA GLU A 393 26.06 25.09 40.36
C GLU A 393 27.54 24.92 39.98
N ALA A 394 27.88 25.12 38.70
CA ALA A 394 29.27 25.09 38.23
C ALA A 394 30.14 26.11 38.96
N PHE A 395 29.62 27.33 39.12
CA PHE A 395 30.30 28.41 39.82
C PHE A 395 30.52 28.08 41.31
N ASN A 396 29.51 27.54 41.99
CA ASN A 396 29.60 27.16 43.41
C ASN A 396 30.62 26.04 43.63
N VAL A 397 30.63 25.01 42.77
CA VAL A 397 31.60 23.91 42.83
C VAL A 397 33.03 24.41 42.62
N ILE A 398 33.24 25.36 41.69
CA ILE A 398 34.56 25.97 41.47
C ILE A 398 34.99 26.81 42.69
N GLN A 399 34.06 27.57 43.30
CA GLN A 399 34.32 28.34 44.52
C GLN A 399 34.69 27.43 45.70
N GLU A 400 33.99 26.31 45.88
CA GLU A 400 34.28 25.30 46.90
C GLU A 400 35.67 24.69 46.71
N GLY A 401 36.03 24.34 45.47
CA GLY A 401 37.39 23.90 45.13
C GLY A 401 38.45 24.96 45.46
N GLY A 402 38.16 26.24 45.17
CA GLY A 402 39.01 27.38 45.52
C GLY A 402 39.18 27.61 47.02
N ILE A 403 38.15 27.31 47.82
CA ILE A 403 38.22 27.34 49.29
C ILE A 403 39.08 26.18 49.81
N ASN A 404 38.94 24.97 49.27
CA ASN A 404 39.72 23.81 49.68
C ASN A 404 41.22 23.92 49.34
N ILE A 405 41.60 24.64 48.28
CA ILE A 405 43.00 25.02 48.03
C ILE A 405 43.56 25.84 49.20
N ARG A 406 42.76 26.72 49.82
CA ARG A 406 43.19 27.59 50.92
C ARG A 406 43.29 26.85 52.26
N ILE A 407 42.74 25.64 52.36
CA ILE A 407 42.74 24.80 53.57
C ILE A 407 43.78 23.65 53.45
N GLU A 408 44.68 23.72 52.46
CA GLU A 408 45.77 22.74 52.21
C GLU A 408 45.32 21.31 51.84
N ASN A 409 44.04 21.04 51.58
CA ASN A 409 43.57 19.75 51.06
C ASN A 409 43.61 19.71 49.52
N LEU A 410 44.83 19.68 48.98
CA LEU A 410 45.08 19.84 47.54
C LEU A 410 44.52 18.72 46.65
N GLN A 411 44.37 17.49 47.17
CA GLN A 411 43.79 16.38 46.40
C GLN A 411 42.28 16.53 46.25
N GLU A 412 41.57 16.81 47.35
CA GLU A 412 40.13 17.07 47.33
C GLU A 412 39.78 18.31 46.50
N ALA A 413 40.58 19.38 46.62
CA ALA A 413 40.42 20.57 45.80
C ALA A 413 40.62 20.29 44.30
N LYS A 414 41.59 19.44 43.94
CA LYS A 414 41.81 19.03 42.55
C LYS A 414 40.62 18.25 42.01
N GLU A 415 40.08 17.29 42.76
CA GLU A 415 38.88 16.54 42.37
C GLU A 415 37.66 17.44 42.18
N ILE A 416 37.43 18.37 43.11
CA ILE A 416 36.31 19.34 43.05
C ILE A 416 36.47 20.30 41.86
N LEU A 417 37.68 20.79 41.58
CA LEU A 417 37.94 21.65 40.43
C LEU A 417 37.84 20.90 39.10
N LEU A 418 38.32 19.65 39.04
CA LEU A 418 38.10 18.78 37.88
C LEU A 418 36.61 18.56 37.64
N ARG A 419 35.82 18.37 38.71
CA ARG A 419 34.35 18.31 38.63
C ARG A 419 33.75 19.62 38.11
N GLY A 420 34.17 20.78 38.62
CA GLY A 420 33.72 22.09 38.16
C GLY A 420 34.09 22.39 36.70
N GLN A 421 35.28 22.00 36.26
CA GLN A 421 35.73 22.08 34.86
C GLN A 421 34.91 21.16 33.95
N THR A 422 34.63 19.94 34.41
CA THR A 422 33.82 18.95 33.71
C THR A 422 32.40 19.47 33.49
N ILE A 423 31.77 19.99 34.54
CA ILE A 423 30.43 20.62 34.47
C ILE A 423 30.45 21.79 33.48
N SER A 424 31.46 22.65 33.55
CA SER A 424 31.58 23.82 32.68
C SER A 424 31.77 23.45 31.20
N ARG A 425 32.58 22.43 30.89
CA ARG A 425 32.74 21.90 29.52
C ARG A 425 31.44 21.32 28.99
N MET A 426 30.75 20.51 29.80
CA MET A 426 29.44 19.96 29.45
C MET A 426 28.43 21.07 29.17
N ASN A 427 28.35 22.11 30.02
CA ASN A 427 27.44 23.24 29.84
C ASN A 427 27.67 23.99 28.54
N ARG A 428 28.94 24.23 28.19
CA ARG A 428 29.30 24.83 26.92
C ARG A 428 28.83 23.98 25.74
N ASN A 429 29.01 22.67 25.82
CA ASN A 429 28.60 21.77 24.73
C ASN A 429 27.07 21.69 24.60
N ILE A 430 26.32 21.68 25.71
CA ILE A 430 24.86 21.79 25.70
C ILE A 430 24.43 23.11 25.05
N ALA A 431 25.04 24.23 25.45
CA ALA A 431 24.72 25.54 24.88
C ALA A 431 25.02 25.60 23.38
N ASN A 432 26.14 25.02 22.92
CA ASN A 432 26.47 24.92 21.51
C ASN A 432 25.44 24.06 20.75
N ALA A 433 25.01 22.93 21.31
CA ALA A 433 24.00 22.09 20.69
C ALA A 433 22.64 22.81 20.57
N ILE A 434 22.22 23.52 21.62
CA ILE A 434 20.99 24.33 21.58
C ILE A 434 21.11 25.43 20.52
N LEU A 435 22.28 26.08 20.42
CA LEU A 435 22.53 27.09 19.38
C LEU A 435 22.44 26.48 17.97
N GLU A 436 22.99 25.29 17.75
CA GLU A 436 22.83 24.56 16.49
C GLU A 436 21.34 24.29 16.20
N THR A 437 20.55 23.83 17.17
CA THR A 437 19.11 23.65 16.98
C THR A 437 18.39 24.96 16.65
N LEU A 438 18.70 26.06 17.33
CA LEU A 438 18.09 27.38 17.07
C LEU A 438 18.48 27.94 15.70
N ASN A 439 19.67 27.59 15.20
CA ASN A 439 20.10 27.89 13.84
C ASN A 439 19.53 26.91 12.80
N GLY A 440 18.65 26.01 13.23
CA GLY A 440 18.01 25.03 12.38
C GLY A 440 18.86 23.81 12.08
N ASN A 441 20.03 23.58 12.68
CA ASN A 441 20.90 22.43 12.36
C ASN A 441 20.70 21.26 13.33
N ILE A 442 19.51 20.64 13.32
CA ILE A 442 19.15 19.64 14.33
C ILE A 442 20.04 18.39 14.33
N ARG A 443 20.54 17.98 13.15
CA ARG A 443 21.48 16.85 13.02
C ARG A 443 22.78 17.09 13.77
N ASN A 444 23.38 18.26 13.57
CA ASN A 444 24.63 18.64 14.23
C ASN A 444 24.41 18.79 15.75
N ALA A 445 23.28 19.38 16.14
CA ALA A 445 22.90 19.46 17.54
C ALA A 445 22.80 18.06 18.19
N ASN A 446 22.19 17.10 17.50
CA ASN A 446 22.07 15.73 17.98
C ASN A 446 23.44 15.03 18.07
N ALA A 447 24.30 15.19 17.07
CA ALA A 447 25.66 14.65 17.08
C ALA A 447 26.49 15.19 18.25
N LEU A 448 26.42 16.50 18.51
CA LEU A 448 27.08 17.14 19.65
C LEU A 448 26.57 16.60 20.98
N LEU A 449 25.25 16.48 21.16
CA LEU A 449 24.68 15.93 22.39
C LEU A 449 25.03 14.45 22.58
N LEU A 450 25.11 13.66 21.50
CA LEU A 450 25.52 12.26 21.55
C LEU A 450 26.98 12.10 22.01
N GLU A 451 27.89 12.96 21.52
CA GLU A 451 29.27 12.96 22.00
C GLU A 451 29.33 13.22 23.52
N VAL A 452 28.55 14.19 23.99
CA VAL A 452 28.54 14.59 25.41
C VAL A 452 27.87 13.55 26.29
N VAL A 453 26.77 12.93 25.87
CA VAL A 453 26.08 11.91 26.68
C VAL A 453 26.91 10.65 26.86
N ASN A 454 27.75 10.30 25.86
CA ASN A 454 28.68 9.18 25.97
C ASN A 454 29.73 9.40 27.09
N ALA A 455 30.16 10.65 27.29
CA ALA A 455 31.03 11.01 28.41
C ALA A 455 30.28 11.12 29.74
N TYR A 456 29.00 11.49 29.73
CA TYR A 456 28.19 11.75 30.92
C TYR A 456 26.80 11.06 30.87
N PRO A 457 26.75 9.71 30.95
CA PRO A 457 25.53 8.93 30.69
C PRO A 457 24.45 9.00 31.79
N ASN A 458 24.70 9.75 32.87
CA ASN A 458 23.76 9.92 33.99
C ASN A 458 23.30 11.37 34.15
N HIS A 459 23.41 12.18 33.09
CA HIS A 459 22.97 13.58 33.12
C HIS A 459 21.56 13.74 32.55
N SER A 460 20.57 14.07 33.39
CA SER A 460 19.16 14.14 33.00
C SER A 460 18.90 15.11 31.84
N ILE A 461 19.44 16.33 31.88
CA ILE A 461 19.23 17.35 30.84
C ILE A 461 19.77 16.91 29.47
N LEU A 462 20.87 16.14 29.43
CA LEU A 462 21.41 15.63 28.15
C LEU A 462 20.42 14.65 27.52
N HIS A 463 19.88 13.75 28.35
CA HIS A 463 18.86 12.82 27.93
C HIS A 463 17.56 13.55 27.53
N TYR A 464 17.12 14.60 28.24
CA TYR A 464 15.96 15.38 27.82
C TYR A 464 16.16 16.02 26.45
N ASN A 465 17.27 16.72 26.24
CA ASN A 465 17.54 17.43 24.98
C ASN A 465 17.76 16.47 23.81
N LEU A 466 18.39 15.30 24.04
CA LEU A 466 18.47 14.23 23.04
C LEU A 466 17.10 13.66 22.72
N GLY A 467 16.27 13.41 23.74
CA GLY A 467 14.90 12.95 23.56
C GLY A 467 14.11 13.93 22.69
N LEU A 468 14.28 15.23 22.91
CA LEU A 468 13.64 16.28 22.13
C LEU A 468 14.14 16.34 20.70
N ASN A 469 15.47 16.28 20.47
CA ASN A 469 16.04 16.21 19.13
C ASN A 469 15.50 14.99 18.36
N TYR A 470 15.51 13.81 18.98
CA TYR A 470 14.99 12.60 18.33
C TYR A 470 13.50 12.68 18.03
N ALA A 471 12.69 13.24 18.94
CA ALA A 471 11.26 13.46 18.70
C ALA A 471 11.02 14.43 17.54
N GLN A 472 11.78 15.54 17.50
CA GLN A 472 11.75 16.51 16.41
C GLN A 472 12.28 15.95 15.07
N MET A 473 13.09 14.89 15.10
CA MET A 473 13.53 14.13 13.92
C MET A 473 12.56 12.99 13.54
N GLY A 474 11.50 12.75 14.33
CA GLY A 474 10.54 11.67 14.11
C GLY A 474 10.99 10.29 14.60
N ASN A 475 12.16 10.17 15.23
CA ASN A 475 12.63 8.91 15.83
C ASN A 475 12.05 8.76 17.25
N PHE A 476 10.78 8.36 17.32
CA PHE A 476 10.06 8.25 18.60
C PHE A 476 10.57 7.12 19.50
N ASP A 477 11.17 6.07 18.92
CA ASP A 477 11.79 4.98 19.69
C ASP A 477 12.99 5.50 20.49
N ALA A 478 13.92 6.20 19.84
CA ALA A 478 15.06 6.82 20.51
C ALA A 478 14.60 7.92 21.48
N ALA A 479 13.63 8.74 21.06
CA ALA A 479 13.06 9.78 21.91
C ALA A 479 12.50 9.22 23.22
N TYR A 480 11.75 8.12 23.15
CA TYR A 480 11.22 7.43 24.33
C TYR A 480 12.33 7.00 25.30
N GLN A 481 13.38 6.34 24.79
CA GLN A 481 14.48 5.87 25.64
C GLN A 481 15.17 7.04 26.37
N HIS A 482 15.42 8.13 25.65
CA HIS A 482 16.07 9.30 26.21
C HIS A 482 15.17 10.07 27.19
N PHE A 483 13.90 10.30 26.86
CA PHE A 483 12.96 10.94 27.80
C PHE A 483 12.74 10.11 29.07
N LEU A 484 12.56 8.79 28.93
CA LEU A 484 12.41 7.89 30.07
C LEU A 484 13.64 7.93 30.97
N ARG A 485 14.84 7.87 30.37
CA ARG A 485 16.10 7.96 31.12
C ARG A 485 16.23 9.30 31.84
N SER A 486 15.87 10.40 31.17
CA SER A 486 15.86 11.74 31.78
C SER A 486 14.95 11.79 33.01
N PHE A 487 13.72 11.26 32.88
CA PHE A 487 12.74 11.22 33.97
C PHE A 487 13.21 10.35 35.14
N HIS A 488 13.83 9.20 34.88
CA HIS A 488 14.37 8.34 35.95
C HIS A 488 15.59 8.95 36.65
N LEU A 489 16.39 9.74 35.94
CA LEU A 489 17.52 10.48 36.54
C LEU A 489 17.04 11.70 37.34
N ASN A 490 15.93 12.32 36.96
CA ASN A 490 15.31 13.43 37.69
C ASN A 490 13.77 13.34 37.66
N PRO A 491 13.14 12.63 38.60
CA PRO A 491 11.68 12.45 38.62
C PRO A 491 10.88 13.74 38.81
N LYS A 492 11.51 14.81 39.32
CA LYS A 492 10.88 16.13 39.44
C LYS A 492 10.66 16.81 38.09
N ASP A 493 11.33 16.35 37.04
CA ASP A 493 11.15 16.83 35.68
C ASP A 493 9.95 16.17 35.00
N LEU A 494 8.78 16.73 35.24
CA LEU A 494 7.53 16.20 34.70
C LEU A 494 7.41 16.34 33.18
N TYR A 495 8.13 17.29 32.55
CA TYR A 495 8.18 17.37 31.08
C TYR A 495 8.80 16.11 30.50
N ALA A 496 9.92 15.64 31.06
CA ALA A 496 10.58 14.41 30.62
C ALA A 496 9.66 13.20 30.79
N GLY A 497 8.96 13.10 31.93
CA GLY A 497 8.01 12.02 32.19
C GLY A 497 6.84 12.02 31.20
N ILE A 498 6.20 13.16 30.99
CA ILE A 498 5.05 13.26 30.09
C ILE A 498 5.46 13.06 28.62
N PHE A 499 6.63 13.55 28.20
CA PHE A 499 7.15 13.27 26.86
C PHE A 499 7.56 11.80 26.66
N ALA A 500 8.07 11.14 27.71
CA ALA A 500 8.26 9.69 27.69
C ALA A 500 6.91 8.97 27.53
N LEU A 501 5.85 9.44 28.19
CA LEU A 501 4.50 8.89 28.05
C LEU A 501 3.95 9.05 26.63
N ILE A 502 4.08 10.25 26.05
CA ILE A 502 3.64 10.53 24.68
C ILE A 502 4.39 9.65 23.67
N THR A 503 5.72 9.59 23.77
CA THR A 503 6.53 8.76 22.86
C THR A 503 6.30 7.27 23.06
N ALA A 504 6.00 6.81 24.29
CA ALA A 504 5.55 5.44 24.55
C ALA A 504 4.25 5.11 23.80
N LYS A 505 3.28 6.02 23.79
CA LYS A 505 2.03 5.86 23.03
C LYS A 505 2.28 5.83 21.52
N LEU A 506 3.11 6.75 21.01
CA LEU A 506 3.50 6.81 19.60
C LEU A 506 4.25 5.55 19.13
N THR A 507 4.90 4.84 20.05
CA THR A 507 5.65 3.59 19.79
C THR A 507 4.90 2.34 20.29
N TYR A 508 3.60 2.47 20.59
CA TYR A 508 2.72 1.36 21.00
C TYR A 508 3.22 0.54 22.20
N ARG A 509 3.92 1.19 23.14
CA ARG A 509 4.44 0.59 24.37
C ARG A 509 3.39 0.63 25.49
N ASP A 510 3.50 -0.31 26.43
CA ASP A 510 2.69 -0.26 27.65
C ASP A 510 3.03 0.98 28.49
N THR A 511 2.00 1.78 28.81
CA THR A 511 2.16 3.04 29.55
C THR A 511 1.84 2.92 31.03
N GLY A 512 1.22 1.83 31.48
CA GLY A 512 0.60 1.76 32.81
C GLY A 512 1.56 2.04 33.96
N ARG A 513 2.76 1.46 33.92
CA ARG A 513 3.80 1.71 34.94
C ARG A 513 4.28 3.17 34.93
N LEU A 514 4.56 3.70 33.74
CA LEU A 514 5.08 5.06 33.58
C LEU A 514 4.05 6.10 34.02
N GLU A 515 2.77 5.89 33.70
CA GLU A 515 1.68 6.76 34.16
C GLU A 515 1.56 6.78 35.69
N SER A 516 1.79 5.64 36.36
CA SER A 516 1.81 5.56 37.83
C SER A 516 2.99 6.32 38.43
N GLU A 517 4.18 6.20 37.82
CA GLU A 517 5.38 6.93 38.24
C GLU A 517 5.17 8.45 38.12
N ILE A 518 4.68 8.93 36.98
CA ILE A 518 4.36 10.36 36.76
C ILE A 518 3.31 10.86 37.74
N GLY A 519 2.26 10.07 37.99
CA GLY A 519 1.17 10.45 38.90
C GLY A 519 1.64 10.70 40.34
N ARG A 520 2.64 9.97 40.83
CA ARG A 520 3.23 10.20 42.17
C ARG A 520 4.02 11.50 42.24
N GLU A 521 4.77 11.81 41.20
CA GLU A 521 5.61 13.01 41.16
C GLU A 521 4.79 14.29 40.97
N ILE A 522 3.67 14.23 40.25
CA ILE A 522 2.75 15.38 40.07
C ILE A 522 2.22 15.91 41.41
N VAL A 523 1.87 15.03 42.34
CA VAL A 523 1.35 15.44 43.66
C VAL A 523 2.38 16.26 44.44
N ASN A 524 3.67 16.04 44.18
CA ASN A 524 4.77 16.70 44.86
C ASN A 524 5.41 17.82 44.02
N PHE A 525 4.80 18.19 42.88
CA PHE A 525 5.36 19.18 41.97
C PHE A 525 5.34 20.58 42.59
N GLN A 526 6.52 21.22 42.67
CA GLN A 526 6.71 22.54 43.28
C GLN A 526 6.85 23.65 42.23
N GLY A 527 6.09 23.58 41.14
CA GLY A 527 6.02 24.66 40.14
C GLY A 527 5.14 25.82 40.59
N ASN A 528 5.25 26.95 39.90
CA ASN A 528 4.31 28.06 40.07
C ASN A 528 2.90 27.69 39.54
N ALA A 529 1.90 28.55 39.75
CA ALA A 529 0.52 28.25 39.36
C ALA A 529 0.34 27.98 37.85
N GLU A 530 1.04 28.74 36.99
CA GLU A 530 1.00 28.57 35.53
C GLU A 530 1.65 27.24 35.11
N GLU A 531 2.78 26.88 35.73
CA GLU A 531 3.46 25.60 35.48
C GLU A 531 2.62 24.40 35.94
N GLN A 532 1.95 24.51 37.09
CA GLN A 532 1.06 23.47 37.59
C GLN A 532 -0.14 23.26 36.66
N GLU A 533 -0.76 24.35 36.22
CA GLU A 533 -1.85 24.32 35.24
C GLU A 533 -1.40 23.64 33.94
N PHE A 534 -0.26 24.07 33.39
CA PHE A 534 0.27 23.51 32.14
C PHE A 534 0.57 22.01 32.26
N ILE A 535 1.25 21.57 33.31
CA ILE A 535 1.60 20.15 33.50
C ILE A 535 0.34 19.29 33.62
N GLN A 536 -0.68 19.78 34.33
CA GLN A 536 -1.94 19.07 34.46
C GLN A 536 -2.68 18.96 33.12
N ALA A 537 -2.73 20.06 32.35
CA ALA A 537 -3.33 20.08 31.02
C ALA A 537 -2.56 19.17 30.03
N LEU A 538 -1.23 19.21 30.05
CA LEU A 538 -0.39 18.38 29.17
C LEU A 538 -0.54 16.89 29.48
N LEU A 539 -0.55 16.50 30.76
CA LEU A 539 -0.78 15.10 31.13
C LEU A 539 -2.20 14.66 30.74
N ASN A 540 -3.20 15.51 30.97
CA ASN A 540 -4.57 15.23 30.60
C ASN A 540 -4.71 15.03 29.07
N PHE A 541 -4.06 15.88 28.28
CA PHE A 541 -3.95 15.75 26.83
C PHE A 541 -3.24 14.44 26.44
N ALA A 542 -2.10 14.12 27.08
CA ALA A 542 -1.36 12.88 26.85
C ALA A 542 -2.18 11.63 27.23
N ARG A 543 -3.14 11.73 28.15
CA ARG A 543 -4.06 10.66 28.57
C ARG A 543 -5.34 10.57 27.76
N ASP A 544 -5.49 11.39 26.72
CA ASP A 544 -6.70 11.43 25.89
C ASP A 544 -7.94 11.86 26.70
N GLY A 545 -7.71 12.67 27.74
CA GLY A 545 -8.76 13.24 28.57
C GLY A 545 -9.48 14.42 27.92
N ILE A 546 -10.46 14.97 28.64
CA ILE A 546 -11.28 16.10 28.15
C ILE A 546 -10.40 17.35 28.08
N PRO A 547 -10.31 18.06 26.94
CA PRO A 547 -9.48 19.26 26.81
C PRO A 547 -9.77 20.32 27.89
N THR A 548 -8.70 20.89 28.43
CA THR A 548 -8.70 21.96 29.44
C THR A 548 -7.76 23.09 28.98
N PRO A 549 -8.26 24.05 28.19
CA PRO A 549 -7.47 25.21 27.76
C PRO A 549 -6.87 25.99 28.94
N LEU A 550 -5.71 26.60 28.73
CA LEU A 550 -4.98 27.30 29.80
C LEU A 550 -5.64 28.65 30.12
N GLN A 551 -6.14 28.80 31.34
CA GLN A 551 -6.75 30.04 31.84
C GLN A 551 -5.71 31.16 31.98
N SER A 552 -4.45 30.81 32.26
CA SER A 552 -3.33 31.75 32.27
C SER A 552 -3.20 32.52 30.95
N LEU A 553 -3.42 31.85 29.80
CA LEU A 553 -3.40 32.47 28.48
C LEU A 553 -4.65 33.30 28.17
N GLU A 554 -5.77 33.13 28.89
CA GLU A 554 -6.97 33.98 28.76
C GLU A 554 -6.71 35.41 29.23
N ASN A 555 -5.99 35.55 30.34
CA ASN A 555 -5.87 36.80 31.07
C ASN A 555 -4.60 37.58 30.74
N LYS A 556 -3.61 36.93 30.12
CA LYS A 556 -2.28 37.51 29.88
C LYS A 556 -1.57 36.82 28.72
N GLU A 557 -0.73 37.58 28.02
CA GLU A 557 0.23 37.03 27.05
C GLU A 557 1.43 36.41 27.76
N ASP A 558 1.84 35.23 27.30
CA ASP A 558 3.01 34.51 27.80
C ASP A 558 4.14 34.50 26.75
N ASN A 559 5.37 34.28 27.21
CA ASN A 559 6.56 34.10 26.37
C ASN A 559 6.93 32.62 26.20
N VAL A 560 6.16 31.69 26.76
CA VAL A 560 6.39 30.24 26.68
C VAL A 560 5.61 29.63 25.51
N ALA A 561 6.32 29.30 24.43
CA ALA A 561 5.72 28.81 23.19
C ALA A 561 4.90 27.52 23.35
N ILE A 562 5.38 26.58 24.16
CA ILE A 562 4.69 25.29 24.35
C ILE A 562 3.29 25.45 24.98
N TYR A 563 3.01 26.54 25.69
CA TYR A 563 1.67 26.81 26.24
C TYR A 563 0.68 27.05 25.10
N TYR A 564 1.05 27.90 24.14
CA TYR A 564 0.27 28.12 22.93
C TYR A 564 0.18 26.87 22.06
N ALA A 565 1.25 26.07 21.98
CA ALA A 565 1.22 24.80 21.23
C ALA A 565 0.21 23.80 21.83
N LEU A 566 0.14 23.71 23.16
CA LEU A 566 -0.83 22.86 23.84
C LEU A 566 -2.26 23.37 23.63
N ASP A 567 -2.51 24.66 23.80
CA ASP A 567 -3.85 25.22 23.54
C ASP A 567 -4.28 25.11 22.08
N PHE A 568 -3.34 25.20 21.14
CA PHE A 568 -3.62 24.90 19.73
C PHE A 568 -4.05 23.43 19.57
N ALA A 569 -3.30 22.48 20.12
CA ALA A 569 -3.64 21.06 20.08
C ALA A 569 -5.00 20.75 20.74
N GLN A 570 -5.30 21.41 21.86
CA GLN A 570 -6.60 21.30 22.53
C GLN A 570 -7.72 21.94 21.70
N GLY A 571 -7.48 23.08 21.06
CA GLY A 571 -8.42 23.73 20.15
C GLY A 571 -8.82 22.84 18.98
N VAL A 572 -7.87 22.05 18.46
CA VAL A 572 -8.14 21.03 17.42
C VAL A 572 -9.11 19.97 17.96
N GLN A 573 -8.84 19.41 19.15
CA GLN A 573 -9.70 18.41 19.79
C GLN A 573 -11.12 18.94 20.10
N MET A 574 -11.22 20.22 20.42
CA MET A 574 -12.49 20.88 20.75
C MET A 574 -13.24 21.41 19.53
N ASN A 575 -12.66 21.35 18.33
CA ASN A 575 -13.16 22.05 17.15
C ASN A 575 -13.39 23.56 17.38
N ASN A 576 -12.52 24.20 18.18
CA ASN A 576 -12.68 25.58 18.61
C ASN A 576 -11.76 26.53 17.84
N GLN A 577 -12.28 27.12 16.76
CA GLN A 577 -11.51 28.02 15.90
C GLN A 577 -10.97 29.25 16.63
N THR A 578 -11.72 29.84 17.57
CA THR A 578 -11.27 31.01 18.34
C THR A 578 -10.01 30.68 19.14
N LEU A 579 -9.98 29.52 19.79
CA LEU A 579 -8.82 29.05 20.54
C LEU A 579 -7.64 28.77 19.60
N LEU A 580 -7.88 28.15 18.44
CA LEU A 580 -6.85 27.90 17.43
C LEU A 580 -6.20 29.20 16.95
N VAL A 581 -7.00 30.19 16.57
CA VAL A 581 -6.52 31.48 16.05
C VAL A 581 -5.68 32.17 17.12
N LYS A 582 -6.21 32.32 18.34
CA LYS A 582 -5.50 32.95 19.44
C LYS A 582 -4.17 32.26 19.75
N SER A 583 -4.17 30.93 19.77
CA SER A 583 -2.97 30.14 20.06
C SER A 583 -1.91 30.29 18.96
N ALA A 584 -2.34 30.19 17.70
CA ALA A 584 -1.44 30.32 16.56
C ALA A 584 -0.89 31.75 16.40
N GLU A 585 -1.68 32.78 16.71
CA GLU A 585 -1.21 34.17 16.76
C GLU A 585 -0.16 34.38 17.86
N GLY A 586 -0.34 33.75 19.03
CA GLY A 586 0.67 33.72 20.08
C GLY A 586 1.99 33.12 19.62
N LEU A 587 1.96 31.95 18.96
CA LEU A 587 3.14 31.32 18.38
C LEU A 587 3.80 32.20 17.32
N LYS A 588 3.00 32.81 16.43
CA LYS A 588 3.50 33.71 15.38
C LYS A 588 4.11 34.98 15.95
N ARG A 589 3.59 35.52 17.05
CA ARG A 589 4.18 36.67 17.75
C ARG A 589 5.56 36.34 18.32
N LEU A 590 5.72 35.15 18.90
CA LEU A 590 7.01 34.68 19.44
C LEU A 590 8.01 34.36 18.31
N TYR A 591 7.52 33.81 17.20
CA TYR A 591 8.35 33.39 16.07
C TYR A 591 7.80 33.90 14.73
N PRO A 592 7.96 35.20 14.41
CA PRO A 592 7.28 35.83 13.27
C PRO A 592 7.75 35.36 11.90
N ASN A 593 8.96 34.82 11.79
CA ASN A 593 9.53 34.30 10.54
C ASN A 593 9.53 32.76 10.49
N ASP A 594 9.05 32.08 11.54
CA ASP A 594 9.02 30.63 11.59
C ASP A 594 7.96 30.08 10.62
N PRO A 595 8.30 29.07 9.79
CA PRO A 595 7.35 28.53 8.82
C PRO A 595 6.13 27.92 9.49
N ILE A 596 6.30 27.18 10.60
CA ILE A 596 5.20 26.45 11.24
C ILE A 596 4.27 27.39 12.00
N SER A 597 4.79 28.35 12.76
CA SER A 597 3.96 29.34 13.46
C SER A 597 3.05 30.11 12.49
N ASN A 598 3.59 30.52 11.33
CA ASN A 598 2.84 31.21 10.28
C ASN A 598 1.84 30.29 9.60
N LEU A 599 2.22 29.04 9.31
CA LEU A 599 1.33 28.06 8.69
C LEU A 599 0.16 27.72 9.61
N LEU A 600 0.42 27.45 10.90
CA LEU A 600 -0.62 27.20 11.90
C LEU A 600 -1.58 28.39 12.03
N SER A 601 -1.07 29.64 11.96
CA SER A 601 -1.92 30.84 11.98
C SER A 601 -2.84 30.91 10.77
N LEU A 602 -2.32 30.63 9.58
CA LEU A 602 -3.12 30.58 8.35
C LEU A 602 -4.15 29.45 8.37
N LEU A 603 -3.77 28.27 8.86
CA LEU A 603 -4.68 27.13 9.00
C LEU A 603 -5.77 27.40 10.04
N ALA A 604 -5.45 28.07 11.15
CA ALA A 604 -6.44 28.42 12.18
C ALA A 604 -7.49 29.43 11.67
N ILE A 605 -7.06 30.48 10.97
CA ILE A 605 -7.96 31.51 10.42
C ILE A 605 -8.90 30.92 9.37
N ASN A 606 -8.45 29.89 8.65
CA ASN A 606 -9.20 29.22 7.60
C ASN A 606 -9.64 27.80 8.02
N TYR A 607 -9.79 27.58 9.32
CA TYR A 607 -10.08 26.26 9.86
C TYR A 607 -11.42 25.75 9.32
N GLN A 608 -11.39 24.53 8.75
CA GLN A 608 -12.52 23.90 8.05
C GLN A 608 -12.98 24.61 6.76
N ASP A 609 -12.19 25.52 6.21
CA ASP A 609 -12.46 26.05 4.87
C ASP A 609 -12.39 24.96 3.80
N GLU A 610 -13.19 25.13 2.75
CA GLU A 610 -13.08 24.32 1.54
C GLU A 610 -11.64 24.35 0.97
N PRO A 611 -11.01 23.19 0.68
CA PRO A 611 -9.60 23.11 0.32
C PRO A 611 -9.17 24.01 -0.86
N LYS A 612 -10.05 24.21 -1.85
CA LYS A 612 -9.78 25.12 -2.98
C LYS A 612 -9.71 26.59 -2.57
N SER A 613 -10.56 27.00 -1.63
CA SER A 613 -10.53 28.35 -1.05
C SER A 613 -9.27 28.53 -0.20
N LEU A 614 -8.96 27.53 0.64
CA LEU A 614 -7.74 27.50 1.44
C LEU A 614 -6.50 27.65 0.55
N ALA A 615 -6.45 26.95 -0.58
CA ALA A 615 -5.32 27.02 -1.51
C ALA A 615 -5.06 28.43 -2.04
N LEU A 616 -6.11 29.16 -2.44
CA LEU A 616 -5.98 30.54 -2.91
C LEU A 616 -5.44 31.47 -1.81
N LYS A 617 -5.86 31.25 -0.56
CA LYS A 617 -5.44 32.08 0.58
C LYS A 617 -4.00 31.81 1.02
N LEU A 618 -3.54 30.58 0.91
CA LEU A 618 -2.19 30.17 1.32
C LEU A 618 -1.13 30.33 0.21
N GLN A 619 -1.53 30.63 -1.03
CA GLN A 619 -0.59 30.72 -2.16
C GLN A 619 0.56 31.71 -1.92
N ASN A 620 0.25 32.89 -1.37
CA ASN A 620 1.25 33.93 -1.11
C ASN A 620 2.26 33.53 -0.02
N TYR A 621 1.88 32.67 0.92
CA TYR A 621 2.77 32.21 1.99
C TYR A 621 3.97 31.43 1.44
N TYR A 622 3.75 30.56 0.45
CA TYR A 622 4.84 29.79 -0.17
C TYR A 622 5.79 30.65 -1.00
N GLN A 623 5.40 31.88 -1.34
CA GLN A 623 6.20 32.83 -2.10
C GLN A 623 6.82 33.93 -1.23
N ASP A 624 6.45 34.03 0.05
CA ASP A 624 6.91 35.10 0.94
C ASP A 624 8.41 34.92 1.29
N PRO A 625 9.30 35.85 0.89
CA PRO A 625 10.73 35.76 1.18
C PRO A 625 11.06 35.98 2.67
N LYS A 626 10.11 36.42 3.51
CA LYS A 626 10.33 36.63 4.94
C LYS A 626 10.27 35.33 5.76
N ILE A 627 9.66 34.29 5.22
CA ILE A 627 9.58 32.98 5.89
C ILE A 627 10.97 32.35 5.88
N ASN A 628 11.45 31.94 7.06
CA ASN A 628 12.74 31.29 7.19
C ASN A 628 12.67 29.86 6.65
N ARG A 629 13.11 29.68 5.40
CA ARG A 629 13.13 28.36 4.74
C ARG A 629 14.27 27.48 5.21
N ASP A 630 15.30 27.99 5.89
CA ASP A 630 16.41 27.18 6.38
C ASP A 630 15.94 26.08 7.35
N SER A 631 14.88 26.35 8.14
CA SER A 631 14.26 25.35 9.02
C SER A 631 13.61 24.18 8.29
N ILE A 632 13.23 24.34 7.02
CA ILE A 632 12.67 23.28 6.17
C ILE A 632 13.77 22.32 5.73
N TYR A 633 14.95 22.86 5.46
CA TYR A 633 16.09 22.07 4.97
C TYR A 633 16.80 21.40 6.14
N TYR A 634 17.23 22.17 7.14
CA TYR A 634 18.14 21.66 8.18
C TYR A 634 17.43 21.28 9.48
N GLY A 635 16.22 21.82 9.70
CA GLY A 635 15.51 21.78 10.97
C GLY A 635 14.79 20.47 11.25
N ALA A 636 13.81 20.55 12.15
CA ALA A 636 13.00 19.40 12.56
C ALA A 636 12.24 18.79 11.37
N SER A 637 12.10 17.45 11.36
CA SER A 637 11.41 16.73 10.28
C SER A 637 9.96 17.16 10.16
N VAL A 638 9.28 17.46 11.27
CA VAL A 638 7.92 18.02 11.29
C VAL A 638 7.80 19.28 10.44
N VAL A 639 8.79 20.18 10.48
CA VAL A 639 8.73 21.43 9.72
C VAL A 639 8.69 21.12 8.23
N ARG A 640 9.60 20.25 7.81
CA ARG A 640 9.72 19.81 6.42
C ARG A 640 8.49 19.06 5.94
N GLU A 641 8.08 18.04 6.68
CA GLU A 641 6.96 17.17 6.32
C GLU A 641 5.65 17.96 6.29
N MET A 642 5.36 18.78 7.31
CA MET A 642 4.14 19.58 7.36
C MET A 642 4.10 20.65 6.27
N TYR A 643 5.22 21.34 6.02
CA TYR A 643 5.30 22.33 4.95
C TYR A 643 5.06 21.71 3.58
N ILE A 644 5.66 20.55 3.30
CA ILE A 644 5.51 19.85 2.02
C ILE A 644 4.12 19.21 1.88
N GLU A 645 3.59 18.58 2.93
CA GLU A 645 2.27 17.96 2.94
C GLU A 645 1.17 19.01 2.72
N VAL A 646 1.24 20.16 3.40
CA VAL A 646 0.28 21.24 3.15
C VAL A 646 0.44 21.81 1.74
N ALA A 647 1.67 21.99 1.24
CA ALA A 647 1.91 22.43 -0.14
C ALA A 647 1.30 21.49 -1.18
N HIS A 648 1.39 20.18 -0.95
CA HIS A 648 0.76 19.16 -1.79
C HIS A 648 -0.76 19.34 -1.79
N ILE A 649 -1.37 19.45 -0.62
CA ILE A 649 -2.82 19.56 -0.44
C ILE A 649 -3.36 20.82 -1.12
N ILE A 650 -2.66 21.95 -1.03
CA ILE A 650 -3.09 23.20 -1.66
C ILE A 650 -2.61 23.38 -3.11
N GLY A 651 -1.89 22.41 -3.68
CA GLY A 651 -1.44 22.46 -5.07
C GLY A 651 -0.29 23.44 -5.35
N THR A 652 0.48 23.84 -4.34
CA THR A 652 1.64 24.76 -4.47
C THR A 652 2.99 24.05 -4.49
N LEU A 653 2.98 22.72 -4.55
CA LEU A 653 4.17 21.87 -4.46
C LEU A 653 5.26 22.20 -5.50
N HIS A 654 4.88 22.68 -6.68
CA HIS A 654 5.82 23.12 -7.73
C HIS A 654 6.67 24.33 -7.31
N TYR A 655 6.14 25.26 -6.50
CA TYR A 655 6.94 26.36 -5.96
C TYR A 655 7.99 25.85 -4.98
N VAL A 656 7.61 24.87 -4.16
CA VAL A 656 8.52 24.21 -3.21
C VAL A 656 9.63 23.47 -3.96
N GLN A 657 9.27 22.74 -5.01
CA GLN A 657 10.25 22.08 -5.89
C GLN A 657 11.24 23.06 -6.49
N GLN A 658 10.76 24.16 -7.09
CA GLN A 658 11.63 25.15 -7.74
C GLN A 658 12.60 25.81 -6.75
N ASP A 659 12.11 26.14 -5.54
CA ASP A 659 12.93 26.69 -4.46
C ASP A 659 14.02 25.70 -4.01
N LEU A 660 13.66 24.42 -3.84
CA LEU A 660 14.57 23.36 -3.45
C LEU A 660 15.62 23.04 -4.53
N ASP A 661 15.24 22.99 -5.81
CA ASP A 661 16.17 22.80 -6.91
C ASP A 661 17.21 23.93 -6.97
N MET A 662 16.77 25.19 -6.81
CA MET A 662 17.66 26.35 -6.75
C MET A 662 18.56 26.33 -5.51
N ARG A 663 18.00 25.93 -4.36
CA ARG A 663 18.78 25.82 -3.12
C ARG A 663 19.83 24.73 -3.23
N LEU A 664 19.53 23.59 -3.83
CA LEU A 664 20.49 22.50 -4.03
C LEU A 664 21.68 22.94 -4.87
N ILE A 665 21.48 23.77 -5.90
CA ILE A 665 22.54 24.31 -6.75
C ILE A 665 23.40 25.35 -6.01
N THR A 666 22.78 26.13 -5.12
CA THR A 666 23.44 27.22 -4.38
C THR A 666 23.99 26.81 -3.01
N GLU A 667 23.77 25.56 -2.61
CA GLU A 667 24.16 25.03 -1.31
C GLU A 667 25.68 25.03 -1.12
N GLN A 668 26.14 25.60 -0.02
CA GLN A 668 27.56 25.68 0.35
C GLN A 668 27.86 24.96 1.68
N LYS A 669 26.83 24.54 2.40
CA LYS A 669 26.93 23.81 3.66
C LYS A 669 26.64 22.32 3.40
N ASP A 670 25.70 21.75 4.15
CA ASP A 670 25.33 20.35 4.10
C ASP A 670 24.06 20.15 3.27
N ALA A 671 24.20 19.51 2.11
CA ALA A 671 23.10 19.28 1.17
C ALA A 671 22.06 18.25 1.66
N ARG A 672 22.36 17.44 2.69
CA ARG A 672 21.48 16.33 3.12
C ARG A 672 20.06 16.77 3.43
N GLY A 673 19.91 17.93 4.08
CA GLY A 673 18.61 18.49 4.44
C GLY A 673 17.77 18.90 3.22
N VAL A 674 18.42 19.53 2.24
CA VAL A 674 17.81 19.94 0.98
C VAL A 674 17.42 18.71 0.15
N ILE A 675 18.31 17.71 0.06
CA ILE A 675 18.05 16.46 -0.66
C ILE A 675 16.86 15.70 -0.05
N GLN A 676 16.75 15.64 1.29
CA GLN A 676 15.58 15.02 1.94
C GLN A 676 14.27 15.75 1.61
N ALA A 677 14.27 17.08 1.69
CA ALA A 677 13.09 17.87 1.35
C ALA A 677 12.70 17.66 -0.12
N LEU A 678 13.68 17.68 -1.02
CA LEU A 678 13.45 17.47 -2.45
C LEU A 678 12.97 16.05 -2.76
N ALA A 679 13.54 15.03 -2.11
CA ALA A 679 13.11 13.64 -2.24
C ALA A 679 11.65 13.46 -1.77
N LEU A 680 11.26 14.08 -0.66
CA LEU A 680 9.89 14.08 -0.17
C LEU A 680 8.95 14.84 -1.12
N THR A 681 9.38 15.98 -1.66
CA THR A 681 8.61 16.72 -2.68
C THR A 681 8.36 15.86 -3.93
N TYR A 682 9.38 15.19 -4.47
CA TYR A 682 9.21 14.28 -5.61
C TYR A 682 8.32 13.07 -5.27
N LEU A 683 8.35 12.59 -4.02
CA LEU A 683 7.44 11.52 -3.59
C LEU A 683 5.97 11.97 -3.71
N TYR A 684 5.63 13.14 -3.18
CA TYR A 684 4.28 13.70 -3.29
C TYR A 684 3.88 14.10 -4.71
N LEU A 685 4.84 14.43 -5.58
CA LEU A 685 4.62 14.64 -7.02
C LEU A 685 4.45 13.33 -7.80
N GLN A 686 4.57 12.16 -7.14
CA GLN A 686 4.56 10.83 -7.76
C GLN A 686 5.71 10.63 -8.77
N GLU A 687 6.78 11.42 -8.66
CA GLU A 687 8.02 11.23 -9.41
C GLU A 687 8.92 10.22 -8.68
N PHE A 688 8.41 9.00 -8.51
CA PHE A 688 8.96 8.01 -7.60
C PHE A 688 10.41 7.65 -7.87
N GLU A 689 10.81 7.53 -9.14
CA GLU A 689 12.21 7.24 -9.51
C GLU A 689 13.18 8.36 -9.07
N LYS A 690 12.78 9.62 -9.21
CA LYS A 690 13.61 10.75 -8.75
C LYS A 690 13.70 10.76 -7.23
N SER A 691 12.56 10.56 -6.56
CA SER A 691 12.50 10.46 -5.10
C SER A 691 13.40 9.34 -4.58
N PHE A 692 13.28 8.14 -5.16
CA PHE A 692 14.08 6.97 -4.79
C PHE A 692 15.57 7.20 -5.03
N THR A 693 15.95 7.80 -6.14
CA THR A 693 17.35 8.12 -6.44
C THR A 693 17.95 9.06 -5.39
N LEU A 694 17.21 10.09 -4.97
CA LEU A 694 17.66 11.02 -3.94
C LEU A 694 17.75 10.36 -2.55
N TYR A 695 16.77 9.53 -2.19
CA TYR A 695 16.85 8.75 -0.94
C TYR A 695 18.02 7.76 -0.95
N ASN A 696 18.27 7.07 -2.07
CA ASN A 696 19.44 6.21 -2.19
C ASN A 696 20.74 6.99 -2.07
N SER A 697 20.86 8.18 -2.68
CA SER A 697 22.06 9.01 -2.52
C SER A 697 22.27 9.41 -1.05
N LEU A 698 21.20 9.77 -0.32
CA LEU A 698 21.29 10.03 1.11
C LEU A 698 21.84 8.82 1.88
N ILE A 699 21.38 7.62 1.56
CA ILE A 699 21.75 6.38 2.25
C ILE A 699 23.17 5.94 1.87
N ASP A 700 23.49 5.90 0.58
CA ASP A 700 24.72 5.32 0.06
C ASP A 700 25.88 6.31 0.06
N ASP A 701 25.66 7.56 -0.35
CA ASP A 701 26.72 8.56 -0.47
C ASP A 701 26.91 9.31 0.84
N PHE A 702 25.81 9.76 1.45
CA PHE A 702 25.83 10.57 2.68
C PHE A 702 25.77 9.74 3.97
N LYS A 703 25.54 8.42 3.87
CA LYS A 703 25.45 7.51 5.02
C LYS A 703 24.36 7.89 6.02
N GLU A 704 23.28 8.49 5.55
CA GLU A 704 22.09 8.77 6.36
C GLU A 704 21.28 7.49 6.55
N GLN A 705 21.39 6.91 7.75
CA GLN A 705 20.77 5.64 8.12
C GLN A 705 19.62 5.81 9.12
N ASP A 706 19.11 7.03 9.28
CA ASP A 706 17.97 7.26 10.17
C ASP A 706 16.71 6.54 9.66
N THR A 707 15.88 6.11 10.60
CA THR A 707 14.66 5.34 10.34
C THR A 707 13.77 5.96 9.27
N GLN A 708 13.61 7.30 9.29
CA GLN A 708 12.66 8.02 8.44
C GLN A 708 13.17 8.09 7.00
N THR A 709 14.46 8.37 6.81
CA THR A 709 15.11 8.32 5.48
C THR A 709 15.01 6.92 4.87
N LEU A 710 15.31 5.87 5.65
CA LEU A 710 15.19 4.48 5.19
C LEU A 710 13.74 4.14 4.82
N PHE A 711 12.79 4.53 5.67
CA PHE A 711 11.37 4.29 5.45
C PHE A 711 10.84 4.97 4.19
N LEU A 712 11.06 6.29 4.05
CA LEU A 712 10.59 7.05 2.90
C LEU A 712 11.32 6.64 1.61
N GLY A 713 12.59 6.24 1.71
CA GLY A 713 13.30 5.59 0.61
C GLY A 713 12.62 4.31 0.15
N ALA A 714 12.12 3.49 1.08
CA ALA A 714 11.36 2.30 0.74
C ALA A 714 9.99 2.61 0.13
N VAL A 715 9.29 3.64 0.63
CA VAL A 715 8.03 4.12 0.02
C VAL A 715 8.30 4.53 -1.43
N ALA A 716 9.33 5.33 -1.67
CA ALA A 716 9.73 5.75 -3.02
C ALA A 716 10.12 4.54 -3.90
N ALA A 717 10.85 3.57 -3.36
CA ALA A 717 11.21 2.34 -4.06
C ALA A 717 9.99 1.53 -4.50
N ILE A 718 8.97 1.39 -3.63
CA ILE A 718 7.70 0.71 -4.00
C ILE A 718 6.99 1.47 -5.11
N GLY A 719 6.90 2.81 -5.00
CA GLY A 719 6.30 3.65 -6.04
C GLY A 719 7.03 3.54 -7.39
N ALA A 720 8.36 3.39 -7.36
CA ALA A 720 9.20 3.21 -8.54
C ALA A 720 9.22 1.76 -9.08
N GLY A 721 8.67 0.80 -8.33
CA GLY A 721 8.67 -0.62 -8.71
C GLY A 721 9.95 -1.39 -8.33
N HIS A 722 10.86 -0.80 -7.55
CA HIS A 722 12.08 -1.43 -7.04
C HIS A 722 11.80 -2.23 -5.76
N ILE A 723 11.05 -3.33 -5.89
CA ILE A 723 10.55 -4.12 -4.75
C ILE A 723 11.67 -4.72 -3.89
N GLU A 724 12.77 -5.17 -4.50
CA GLU A 724 13.91 -5.74 -3.75
C GLU A 724 14.61 -4.69 -2.86
N ASN A 725 14.83 -3.49 -3.42
CA ASN A 725 15.35 -2.35 -2.67
C ASN A 725 14.39 -1.95 -1.55
N ALA A 726 13.09 -1.87 -1.84
CA ALA A 726 12.08 -1.56 -0.84
C ALA A 726 12.10 -2.55 0.33
N SER A 727 12.14 -3.85 0.03
CA SER A 727 12.21 -4.91 1.04
C SER A 727 13.43 -4.72 1.94
N THR A 728 14.60 -4.48 1.35
CA THR A 728 15.85 -4.24 2.11
C THR A 728 15.74 -3.00 3.00
N LEU A 729 15.26 -1.88 2.46
CA LEU A 729 15.13 -0.62 3.18
C LEU A 729 14.10 -0.71 4.32
N LEU A 730 13.00 -1.44 4.14
CA LEU A 730 12.03 -1.71 5.20
C LEU A 730 12.60 -2.60 6.30
N GLN A 731 13.45 -3.58 5.97
CA GLN A 731 14.13 -4.36 7.00
C GLN A 731 15.09 -3.50 7.82
N LEU A 732 15.88 -2.64 7.18
CA LEU A 732 16.78 -1.70 7.85
C LEU A 732 16.01 -0.70 8.73
N SER A 733 14.94 -0.09 8.19
CA SER A 733 14.07 0.81 8.94
C SER A 733 13.47 0.13 10.18
N LYS A 734 13.08 -1.14 10.09
CA LYS A 734 12.58 -1.93 11.23
C LYS A 734 13.66 -2.22 12.27
N LEU A 735 14.91 -2.43 11.86
CA LEU A 735 16.02 -2.65 12.79
C LEU A 735 16.27 -1.40 13.63
N GLU A 736 16.23 -0.22 13.01
CA GLU A 736 16.39 1.07 13.69
C GLU A 736 15.19 1.43 14.57
N ALA A 737 13.96 1.19 14.10
CA ALA A 737 12.73 1.42 14.87
C ALA A 737 11.79 0.22 14.83
N PRO A 738 11.96 -0.75 15.75
CA PRO A 738 11.13 -1.96 15.80
C PRO A 738 9.65 -1.69 16.05
N THR A 739 9.28 -0.51 16.57
CA THR A 739 7.89 -0.13 16.82
C THR A 739 7.25 0.64 15.67
N ASN A 740 7.97 0.89 14.57
CA ASN A 740 7.38 1.44 13.36
C ASN A 740 6.42 0.43 12.71
N TYR A 741 5.12 0.57 13.01
CA TYR A 741 4.09 -0.35 12.55
C TYR A 741 3.79 -0.20 11.06
N GLU A 742 4.00 0.96 10.44
CA GLU A 742 3.93 1.13 8.98
C GLU A 742 4.91 0.18 8.28
N THR A 743 6.15 0.14 8.75
CA THR A 743 7.19 -0.76 8.25
C THR A 743 6.81 -2.23 8.42
N ARG A 744 6.13 -2.59 9.52
CA ARG A 744 5.68 -3.97 9.76
C ARG A 744 4.53 -4.38 8.85
N ILE A 745 3.58 -3.48 8.59
CA ILE A 745 2.49 -3.70 7.65
C ILE A 745 3.06 -3.95 6.25
N ALA A 746 3.95 -3.06 5.78
CA ALA A 746 4.60 -3.18 4.48
C ALA A 746 5.36 -4.51 4.31
N ASN A 747 6.20 -4.86 5.30
CA ASN A 747 6.91 -6.13 5.31
C ASN A 747 5.96 -7.33 5.31
N GLY A 748 4.86 -7.27 6.07
CA GLY A 748 3.85 -8.33 6.09
C GLY A 748 3.23 -8.57 4.70
N ILE A 749 2.89 -7.49 3.99
CA ILE A 749 2.36 -7.56 2.63
C ILE A 749 3.42 -8.09 1.64
N LEU A 750 4.65 -7.60 1.72
CA LEU A 750 5.76 -8.08 0.89
C LEU A 750 6.03 -9.58 1.08
N PHE A 751 6.04 -10.04 2.33
CA PHE A 751 6.23 -11.46 2.61
C PHE A 751 5.07 -12.31 2.08
N LEU A 752 3.82 -11.83 2.11
CA LEU A 752 2.70 -12.52 1.45
C LEU A 752 2.88 -12.57 -0.06
N GLN A 753 3.31 -11.47 -0.69
CA GLN A 753 3.64 -11.41 -2.11
C GLN A 753 4.75 -12.42 -2.49
N GLU A 754 5.76 -12.56 -1.64
CA GLU A 754 6.86 -13.53 -1.77
C GLU A 754 6.50 -14.95 -1.33
N LYS A 755 5.22 -15.21 -0.98
CA LYS A 755 4.72 -16.50 -0.47
C LYS A 755 5.36 -16.96 0.85
N ASN A 756 6.02 -16.07 1.58
CA ASN A 756 6.58 -16.32 2.91
C ASN A 756 5.54 -16.03 4.01
N PHE A 757 4.54 -16.90 4.12
CA PHE A 757 3.40 -16.70 5.04
C PHE A 757 3.82 -16.75 6.52
N SER A 758 4.89 -17.48 6.85
CA SER A 758 5.43 -17.51 8.21
C SER A 758 5.99 -16.14 8.65
N ALA A 759 6.80 -15.51 7.79
CA ALA A 759 7.35 -14.19 8.06
C ALA A 759 6.26 -13.12 8.09
N ALA A 760 5.27 -13.21 7.18
CA ALA A 760 4.10 -12.33 7.19
C ALA A 760 3.31 -12.44 8.50
N ALA A 761 3.00 -13.66 8.95
CA ALA A 761 2.28 -13.90 10.19
C ALA A 761 3.01 -13.35 11.42
N SER A 762 4.33 -13.46 11.45
CA SER A 762 5.16 -12.85 12.50
C SER A 762 4.99 -11.32 12.54
N GLN A 763 5.01 -10.64 11.39
CA GLN A 763 4.78 -9.18 11.35
C GLN A 763 3.39 -8.82 11.87
N PHE A 764 2.34 -9.49 11.39
CA PHE A 764 0.96 -9.22 11.78
C PHE A 764 0.68 -9.54 13.25
N THR A 765 1.35 -10.54 13.82
CA THR A 765 1.23 -10.87 15.25
C THR A 765 1.77 -9.74 16.13
N THR A 766 2.88 -9.11 15.75
CA THR A 766 3.45 -7.98 16.52
C THR A 766 2.50 -6.79 16.55
N ILE A 767 1.77 -6.54 15.47
CA ILE A 767 0.86 -5.39 15.36
C ILE A 767 -0.61 -5.73 15.66
N ALA A 768 -0.88 -6.92 16.22
CA ALA A 768 -2.23 -7.48 16.40
C ALA A 768 -3.21 -6.56 17.15
N ALA A 769 -2.72 -5.74 18.09
CA ALA A 769 -3.54 -4.86 18.92
C ALA A 769 -3.68 -3.43 18.36
N SER A 770 -2.95 -3.07 17.29
CA SER A 770 -2.83 -1.67 16.86
C SER A 770 -4.09 -1.10 16.22
N LYS A 771 -4.85 -1.94 15.51
CA LYS A 771 -5.93 -1.54 14.58
C LYS A 771 -5.50 -0.45 13.58
N LEU A 772 -4.20 -0.23 13.41
CA LEU A 772 -3.63 0.82 12.58
C LEU A 772 -3.90 0.49 11.12
N ARG A 773 -4.43 1.45 10.36
CA ARG A 773 -4.44 1.39 8.90
C ARG A 773 -3.19 2.09 8.38
N SER A 774 -2.45 1.46 7.47
CA SER A 774 -1.27 2.07 6.87
C SER A 774 -1.62 3.37 6.13
N LYS A 775 -0.79 4.41 6.31
CA LYS A 775 -0.85 5.69 5.57
C LYS A 775 -0.31 5.53 4.14
N TYR A 776 0.67 4.65 3.93
CA TYR A 776 1.44 4.59 2.68
C TYR A 776 1.15 3.36 1.82
N PHE A 777 0.87 2.20 2.44
CA PHE A 777 0.86 0.92 1.74
C PHE A 777 -0.54 0.31 1.63
N ASP A 778 -0.76 -0.33 0.50
CA ASP A 778 -1.90 -1.20 0.23
C ASP A 778 -1.42 -2.43 -0.57
N PHE A 779 -2.35 -3.25 -1.01
CA PHE A 779 -2.07 -4.30 -1.97
C PHE A 779 -3.18 -4.43 -3.01
N LYS A 780 -2.82 -4.96 -4.17
CA LYS A 780 -3.77 -5.36 -5.22
C LYS A 780 -3.58 -6.84 -5.56
N ILE A 781 -4.64 -7.47 -6.06
CA ILE A 781 -4.52 -8.81 -6.65
C ILE A 781 -3.68 -8.73 -7.92
N ASN A 782 -2.65 -9.58 -8.01
CA ASN A 782 -1.81 -9.73 -9.18
C ASN A 782 -2.52 -10.59 -10.24
N THR A 783 -3.42 -9.96 -10.99
CA THR A 783 -4.22 -10.64 -12.03
C THR A 783 -3.37 -11.19 -13.18
N GLN A 784 -2.21 -10.58 -13.46
CA GLN A 784 -1.29 -11.08 -14.50
C GLN A 784 -0.74 -12.45 -14.13
N GLN A 785 -0.38 -12.66 -12.87
CA GLN A 785 0.10 -13.95 -12.38
C GLN A 785 -0.97 -15.04 -12.44
N ILE A 786 -2.24 -14.69 -12.18
CA ILE A 786 -3.38 -15.60 -12.33
C ILE A 786 -3.56 -16.01 -13.79
N LEU A 787 -3.49 -15.05 -14.74
CA LEU A 787 -3.69 -15.33 -16.17
C LEU A 787 -2.55 -16.15 -16.80
N GLN A 788 -1.35 -16.07 -16.25
CA GLN A 788 -0.18 -16.81 -16.74
C GLN A 788 -0.11 -18.25 -16.22
N ASN A 789 -0.75 -18.53 -15.08
CA ASN A 789 -0.87 -19.86 -14.48
C ASN A 789 -2.35 -20.17 -14.16
N PRO A 790 -3.20 -20.34 -15.20
CA PRO A 790 -4.64 -20.51 -15.04
C PRO A 790 -5.05 -21.83 -14.37
#